data_AF-A0A931AF09-F1
#
_entry.id   AF-A0A931AF09-F1
#
_cell.length_a   1.000
_cell.length_b   1.000
_cell.length_c   1.000
_cell.angle_alpha   90.00
_cell.angle_beta   90.00
_cell.angle_gamma   90.00
#
_symmetry.space_group_name_H-M   'P 1'
#
loop_
_entity.id
_entity.type
_entity.pdbx_description
1 polymer ?
#
loop_
_entity_poly.entity_id
_entity_poly.type
_entity_poly.pdbx_seq_one_letter_code
_entity_poly.pdbx_strand_id
1 'polypeptide(L)'
;MRLRSLLASACALAFTMTAAVAVSAPAQAAAGDPEVAPNITSEVKSGDEVRAIIELKAGQSVAAVADKAEAASGGTDVVNETISDEFLVVNVDKKTLDTLKTDTRVAAIYEDRLSPVTLDVSTKVIGSDKANASGWTGKGYSVAVLDTGIDRNHPFFAGRITAEACFSITDPNPAYLAKSLCPNGQASQTGAGAADAETAQCMVGSSNACYHGTHVAGIAAGKKTGNVTFSGVAPDAGIVPIQVFTRLEGPICAQLGGQTPCFGSFTSSQKAALQWLQANHAGVVAANMSLGGGPKQTQACDTNEEYGALTGEISALLGAGVATVVASGNEDHTDGVASPACISSAVTVGATDNTDGVASFGNRGRLLDLFAPGVDINSAIPNGYASLDGTSMAAPHVAGALAVMKQAYPNRDATWLVNRLRTTGKAITYPSGNRNVTTRRIDLAAAVPPGPTTSPTPTPTVTPTGTPTATPTGRPTRTPTTRPTTPPSSSPKPTSAPEQPQPTYHPENPDANYNPVPVPDTCKRGKGKKPLSAKAWATEMLRSKGSLSDATLFCYIQIAQKASKVFPELTNAGSVAKAYKVLNPKSKAAKALIDRELLASWLNYAHGVYNTSGKVYKQTTLKQALSAAERHRTGKSTSASQLKKSASYLYKHVNK
;
A
#
# COMPACT_ATOMS: atom_id res chain seq x y z
N MET A 1 -10.42 -9.02 -78.85
CA MET A 1 -11.77 -8.74 -78.29
C MET A 1 -11.54 -7.90 -77.04
N ARG A 2 -12.02 -6.65 -76.87
CA ARG A 2 -13.34 -6.02 -77.11
C ARG A 2 -14.51 -6.80 -76.49
N LEU A 3 -15.53 -6.22 -75.85
CA LEU A 3 -15.71 -4.98 -75.03
C LEU A 3 -17.19 -5.01 -74.57
N ARG A 4 -17.51 -4.70 -73.29
CA ARG A 4 -18.81 -4.25 -72.68
C ARG A 4 -18.89 -4.78 -71.24
N SER A 5 -19.17 -4.07 -70.13
CA SER A 5 -19.80 -2.75 -69.78
C SER A 5 -21.26 -2.84 -69.32
N LEU A 6 -21.57 -2.13 -68.22
CA LEU A 6 -22.85 -1.89 -67.50
C LEU A 6 -23.01 -2.68 -66.17
N LEU A 7 -23.77 -2.21 -65.17
CA LEU A 7 -23.70 -0.97 -64.35
C LEU A 7 -24.77 -1.05 -63.22
N ALA A 8 -24.44 -0.65 -61.98
CA ALA A 8 -25.31 -0.24 -60.84
C ALA A 8 -26.65 -1.00 -60.56
N SER A 9 -26.96 -1.45 -59.34
CA SER A 9 -27.08 -0.59 -58.15
C SER A 9 -27.13 -1.35 -56.80
N ALA A 10 -26.83 -0.61 -55.73
CA ALA A 10 -26.90 -0.90 -54.29
C ALA A 10 -27.75 -2.06 -53.74
N CYS A 11 -27.14 -2.90 -52.89
CA CYS A 11 -27.36 -2.81 -51.44
C CYS A 11 -26.11 -3.27 -50.67
N ALA A 12 -25.92 -2.85 -49.41
CA ALA A 12 -24.69 -3.08 -48.66
C ALA A 12 -24.84 -4.18 -47.59
N LEU A 13 -23.89 -5.13 -47.55
CA LEU A 13 -23.73 -6.09 -46.45
C LEU A 13 -22.32 -6.71 -46.48
N ALA A 14 -21.35 -6.01 -45.89
CA ALA A 14 -19.97 -6.48 -45.73
C ALA A 14 -19.74 -6.91 -44.27
N PHE A 15 -19.83 -8.22 -44.00
CA PHE A 15 -19.47 -8.77 -42.69
C PHE A 15 -17.94 -9.00 -42.61
N THR A 16 -17.22 -7.97 -42.17
CA THR A 16 -15.81 -8.08 -41.76
C THR A 16 -15.72 -8.07 -40.24
N MET A 17 -15.51 -9.24 -39.63
CA MET A 17 -15.31 -9.37 -38.18
C MET A 17 -13.86 -9.03 -37.79
N THR A 18 -13.53 -7.75 -37.75
CA THR A 18 -12.31 -7.26 -37.07
C THR A 18 -12.54 -7.25 -35.57
N ALA A 19 -12.07 -8.30 -34.89
CA ALA A 19 -12.06 -8.39 -33.43
C ALA A 19 -10.96 -7.50 -32.83
N ALA A 20 -11.23 -6.19 -32.75
CA ALA A 20 -10.39 -5.25 -32.01
C ALA A 20 -10.78 -5.26 -30.52
N VAL A 21 -9.89 -5.73 -29.66
CA VAL A 21 -10.00 -5.56 -28.20
C VAL A 21 -9.09 -4.40 -27.80
N ALA A 22 -9.70 -3.24 -27.58
CA ALA A 22 -8.98 -2.09 -27.04
C ALA A 22 -8.91 -2.19 -25.51
N VAL A 23 -7.75 -1.91 -24.93
CA VAL A 23 -7.68 -1.49 -23.52
C VAL A 23 -8.29 -0.09 -23.47
N SER A 24 -9.44 0.04 -22.80
CA SER A 24 -10.08 1.34 -22.63
C SER A 24 -9.46 2.10 -21.46
N ALA A 25 -8.52 3.00 -21.76
CA ALA A 25 -8.73 4.36 -21.29
C ALA A 25 -10.13 4.79 -21.75
N PRO A 26 -10.96 5.44 -20.90
CA PRO A 26 -12.42 5.40 -20.98
C PRO A 26 -12.91 5.58 -22.41
N ALA A 27 -13.44 4.48 -22.98
CA ALA A 27 -13.79 4.43 -24.38
C ALA A 27 -14.77 5.58 -24.68
N GLN A 28 -14.57 6.28 -25.80
CA GLN A 28 -15.44 7.37 -26.24
C GLN A 28 -16.88 6.83 -26.26
N ALA A 29 -17.68 7.18 -25.24
CA ALA A 29 -18.68 6.24 -24.73
C ALA A 29 -19.71 5.86 -25.79
N ALA A 30 -19.61 4.62 -26.28
CA ALA A 30 -20.56 4.08 -27.23
C ALA A 30 -21.98 4.13 -26.61
N ALA A 31 -22.99 4.40 -27.44
CA ALA A 31 -24.36 4.52 -26.98
C ALA A 31 -24.86 3.17 -26.46
N GLY A 32 -24.83 3.01 -25.14
CA GLY A 32 -25.18 1.79 -24.42
C GLY A 32 -25.45 2.09 -22.94
N ASP A 33 -26.20 1.19 -22.33
CA ASP A 33 -26.66 1.30 -20.95
C ASP A 33 -25.50 1.18 -19.93
N PRO A 34 -25.59 1.81 -18.76
CA PRO A 34 -24.62 1.67 -17.67
C PRO A 34 -24.33 0.22 -17.24
N GLU A 35 -23.06 -0.02 -16.90
CA GLU A 35 -22.67 -1.26 -16.21
C GLU A 35 -23.16 -1.23 -14.76
N VAL A 36 -23.61 -2.37 -14.22
CA VAL A 36 -24.11 -2.46 -12.84
C VAL A 36 -23.60 -3.72 -12.17
N ALA A 37 -22.97 -3.57 -11.02
CA ALA A 37 -22.36 -4.66 -10.30
C ALA A 37 -23.39 -5.73 -9.82
N PRO A 38 -23.03 -7.03 -9.78
CA PRO A 38 -23.97 -8.09 -9.40
C PRO A 38 -24.46 -8.03 -7.94
N ASN A 39 -23.62 -7.53 -7.02
CA ASN A 39 -23.94 -7.35 -5.60
C ASN A 39 -25.07 -6.34 -5.39
N ILE A 40 -24.96 -5.13 -5.93
CA ILE A 40 -26.00 -4.11 -5.76
C ILE A 40 -27.33 -4.50 -6.43
N THR A 41 -27.28 -5.30 -7.51
CA THR A 41 -28.49 -5.90 -8.09
C THR A 41 -29.05 -7.12 -7.33
N SER A 42 -28.40 -7.57 -6.26
CA SER A 42 -28.92 -8.59 -5.33
C SER A 42 -29.46 -7.98 -4.03
N GLU A 43 -28.78 -6.99 -3.46
CA GLU A 43 -29.14 -6.37 -2.18
C GLU A 43 -30.34 -5.43 -2.32
N VAL A 44 -30.37 -4.58 -3.36
CA VAL A 44 -31.50 -3.66 -3.64
C VAL A 44 -32.80 -4.42 -4.04
N LYS A 45 -32.75 -5.74 -4.21
CA LYS A 45 -33.97 -6.58 -4.34
C LYS A 45 -34.61 -6.93 -2.99
N SER A 46 -33.91 -6.78 -1.87
CA SER A 46 -34.35 -7.24 -0.54
C SER A 46 -35.24 -6.24 0.21
N GLY A 47 -35.30 -4.97 -0.24
CA GLY A 47 -36.25 -3.96 0.23
C GLY A 47 -35.64 -2.76 0.96
N ASP A 48 -34.35 -2.82 1.30
CA ASP A 48 -33.60 -1.74 1.94
C ASP A 48 -32.90 -0.81 0.91
N GLU A 49 -32.49 0.39 1.36
CA GLU A 49 -31.65 1.31 0.60
C GLU A 49 -30.17 0.91 0.70
N VAL A 50 -29.45 0.91 -0.43
CA VAL A 50 -28.02 0.55 -0.50
C VAL A 50 -27.20 1.76 -0.88
N ARG A 51 -26.14 2.08 -0.11
CA ARG A 51 -25.21 3.17 -0.44
C ARG A 51 -24.35 2.76 -1.64
N ALA A 52 -24.24 3.62 -2.65
CA ALA A 52 -23.73 3.27 -3.98
C ALA A 52 -22.82 4.34 -4.58
N ILE A 53 -21.82 3.92 -5.34
CA ILE A 53 -20.97 4.77 -6.18
C ILE A 53 -21.54 4.75 -7.60
N ILE A 54 -21.81 5.93 -8.15
CA ILE A 54 -22.33 6.12 -9.51
C ILE A 54 -21.23 6.81 -10.33
N GLU A 55 -20.54 6.06 -11.18
CA GLU A 55 -19.50 6.61 -12.06
C GLU A 55 -20.11 7.17 -13.35
N LEU A 56 -19.50 8.21 -13.90
CA LEU A 56 -20.03 8.96 -15.04
C LEU A 56 -19.13 8.85 -16.27
N LYS A 57 -19.74 8.92 -17.45
CA LYS A 57 -19.02 9.02 -18.72
C LYS A 57 -18.29 10.37 -18.76
N ALA A 58 -17.06 10.38 -19.29
CA ALA A 58 -16.18 11.54 -19.24
C ALA A 58 -16.85 12.83 -19.77
N GLY A 59 -16.77 13.92 -18.99
CA GLY A 59 -17.36 15.22 -19.32
C GLY A 59 -18.87 15.36 -19.06
N GLN A 60 -19.51 14.37 -18.44
CA GLN A 60 -20.89 14.51 -17.96
C GLN A 60 -20.97 15.26 -16.62
N SER A 61 -22.14 15.81 -16.30
CA SER A 61 -22.36 16.61 -15.09
C SER A 61 -22.85 15.75 -13.92
N VAL A 62 -22.07 15.71 -12.84
CA VAL A 62 -22.45 15.09 -11.54
C VAL A 62 -23.79 15.61 -11.04
N ALA A 63 -23.93 16.93 -10.91
CA ALA A 63 -25.16 17.55 -10.39
C ALA A 63 -26.40 17.13 -11.21
N ALA A 64 -26.28 17.06 -12.54
CA ALA A 64 -27.42 16.68 -13.39
C ALA A 64 -27.81 15.20 -13.31
N VAL A 65 -26.94 14.33 -12.77
CA VAL A 65 -27.26 12.93 -12.43
C VAL A 65 -27.77 12.84 -10.99
N ALA A 66 -27.21 13.62 -10.06
CA ALA A 66 -27.74 13.78 -8.70
C ALA A 66 -29.21 14.25 -8.70
N ASP A 67 -29.53 15.33 -9.43
CA ASP A 67 -30.89 15.86 -9.64
C ASP A 67 -31.89 14.75 -10.02
N LYS A 68 -31.47 13.83 -10.91
CA LYS A 68 -32.31 12.72 -11.38
C LYS A 68 -32.39 11.59 -10.36
N ALA A 69 -31.33 11.34 -9.60
CA ALA A 69 -31.33 10.37 -8.51
C ALA A 69 -32.27 10.80 -7.38
N GLU A 70 -32.23 12.07 -6.95
CA GLU A 70 -33.15 12.64 -5.95
C GLU A 70 -34.61 12.60 -6.42
N ALA A 71 -34.86 12.97 -7.68
CA ALA A 71 -36.20 12.85 -8.28
C ALA A 71 -36.69 11.38 -8.38
N ALA A 72 -35.77 10.43 -8.54
CA ALA A 72 -36.08 9.00 -8.58
C ALA A 72 -36.33 8.42 -7.18
N SER A 73 -35.54 8.77 -6.17
CA SER A 73 -35.75 8.31 -4.79
C SER A 73 -37.02 8.93 -4.19
N GLY A 74 -37.29 10.20 -4.51
CA GLY A 74 -38.37 10.99 -3.91
C GLY A 74 -37.93 11.75 -2.66
N GLY A 75 -36.61 11.86 -2.42
CA GLY A 75 -36.05 12.67 -1.33
C GLY A 75 -35.02 11.96 -0.43
N THR A 76 -34.53 10.76 -0.78
CA THR A 76 -33.40 10.13 -0.10
C THR A 76 -32.10 10.87 -0.42
N ASP A 77 -31.25 11.10 0.60
CA ASP A 77 -29.99 11.84 0.52
C ASP A 77 -29.03 11.32 -0.58
N VAL A 78 -28.58 12.22 -1.46
CA VAL A 78 -27.29 12.08 -2.16
C VAL A 78 -26.19 12.29 -1.12
N VAL A 79 -25.57 11.19 -0.70
CA VAL A 79 -24.66 11.16 0.46
C VAL A 79 -23.40 12.00 0.20
N ASN A 80 -22.89 12.04 -1.04
CA ASN A 80 -21.79 12.92 -1.41
C ASN A 80 -21.70 13.20 -2.92
N GLU A 81 -21.86 14.46 -3.33
CA GLU A 81 -21.67 14.93 -4.70
C GLU A 81 -20.23 15.35 -5.05
N THR A 82 -19.32 15.53 -4.07
CA THR A 82 -18.20 16.50 -4.23
C THR A 82 -16.81 15.98 -3.83
N ILE A 83 -16.53 14.69 -4.06
CA ILE A 83 -15.15 14.14 -4.01
C ILE A 83 -14.50 14.11 -5.40
N SER A 84 -15.28 13.94 -6.47
CA SER A 84 -14.81 13.92 -7.86
C SER A 84 -15.82 14.62 -8.79
N ASP A 85 -15.35 15.06 -9.96
CA ASP A 85 -16.21 15.45 -11.09
C ASP A 85 -16.64 14.24 -11.95
N GLU A 86 -16.14 13.04 -11.63
CA GLU A 86 -16.27 11.80 -12.44
C GLU A 86 -17.19 10.74 -11.81
N PHE A 87 -17.58 10.89 -10.53
CA PHE A 87 -18.53 10.02 -9.84
C PHE A 87 -19.27 10.73 -8.69
N LEU A 88 -20.40 10.17 -8.27
CA LEU A 88 -21.16 10.62 -7.08
C LEU A 88 -21.56 9.43 -6.18
N VAL A 89 -21.92 9.72 -4.92
CA VAL A 89 -22.39 8.73 -3.95
C VAL A 89 -23.86 8.96 -3.59
N VAL A 90 -24.69 7.93 -3.74
CA VAL A 90 -26.15 7.98 -3.57
C VAL A 90 -26.62 6.78 -2.74
N ASN A 91 -27.59 6.97 -1.85
CA ASN A 91 -28.36 5.84 -1.31
C ASN A 91 -29.43 5.45 -2.34
N VAL A 92 -29.29 4.26 -2.96
CA VAL A 92 -30.23 3.80 -4.00
C VAL A 92 -31.19 2.75 -3.45
N ASP A 93 -32.48 3.04 -3.56
CA ASP A 93 -33.54 2.04 -3.52
C ASP A 93 -33.71 1.38 -4.90
N LYS A 94 -34.67 0.46 -5.02
CA LYS A 94 -34.98 -0.21 -6.29
C LYS A 94 -35.42 0.76 -7.39
N LYS A 95 -36.23 1.77 -7.08
CA LYS A 95 -36.72 2.78 -8.03
C LYS A 95 -35.59 3.68 -8.54
N THR A 96 -34.68 4.08 -7.65
CA THR A 96 -33.48 4.88 -7.96
C THR A 96 -32.50 4.08 -8.81
N LEU A 97 -32.17 2.85 -8.40
CA LEU A 97 -31.27 1.96 -9.14
C LEU A 97 -31.80 1.66 -10.55
N ASP A 98 -33.10 1.38 -10.71
CA ASP A 98 -33.70 1.12 -12.02
C ASP A 98 -33.82 2.40 -12.88
N THR A 99 -33.79 3.60 -12.27
CA THR A 99 -33.73 4.90 -13.00
C THR A 99 -32.29 5.29 -13.41
N LEU A 100 -31.28 4.90 -12.63
CA LEU A 100 -29.87 5.14 -12.94
C LEU A 100 -29.35 4.16 -14.00
N LYS A 101 -29.82 2.89 -13.99
CA LYS A 101 -29.62 1.89 -15.06
C LYS A 101 -30.01 2.33 -16.47
N THR A 102 -30.79 3.39 -16.60
CA THR A 102 -31.26 3.93 -17.90
C THR A 102 -30.79 5.36 -18.12
N ASP A 103 -29.82 5.83 -17.32
CA ASP A 103 -29.18 7.12 -17.56
C ASP A 103 -27.97 6.98 -18.49
N THR A 104 -28.11 7.51 -19.71
CA THR A 104 -27.06 7.42 -20.73
C THR A 104 -25.76 8.14 -20.36
N ARG A 105 -25.76 8.97 -19.30
CA ARG A 105 -24.60 9.72 -18.78
C ARG A 105 -23.80 8.93 -17.74
N VAL A 106 -24.40 7.95 -17.09
CA VAL A 106 -23.73 7.04 -16.14
C VAL A 106 -22.87 6.06 -16.94
N ALA A 107 -21.68 5.75 -16.42
CA ALA A 107 -20.78 4.71 -16.90
C ALA A 107 -21.03 3.39 -16.17
N ALA A 108 -20.92 3.41 -14.84
CA ALA A 108 -21.03 2.23 -13.99
C ALA A 108 -21.71 2.52 -12.64
N ILE A 109 -22.21 1.47 -11.98
CA ILE A 109 -22.85 1.52 -10.66
C ILE A 109 -22.30 0.42 -9.75
N TYR A 110 -21.70 0.84 -8.63
CA TYR A 110 -21.09 -0.01 -7.59
C TYR A 110 -21.71 0.23 -6.22
N GLU A 111 -21.37 -0.61 -5.25
CA GLU A 111 -21.76 -0.48 -3.84
C GLU A 111 -20.68 0.27 -3.05
N ASP A 112 -21.06 1.22 -2.19
CA ASP A 112 -20.13 2.07 -1.42
C ASP A 112 -20.04 1.60 0.05
N ARG A 113 -19.16 0.61 0.25
CA ARG A 113 -18.96 -0.09 1.52
C ARG A 113 -18.21 0.74 2.57
N LEU A 114 -18.56 0.55 3.84
CA LEU A 114 -17.87 1.16 4.98
C LEU A 114 -16.82 0.20 5.56
N SER A 115 -15.58 0.32 5.12
CA SER A 115 -14.45 -0.52 5.57
C SER A 115 -13.96 -0.20 6.99
N PRO A 116 -13.90 -1.18 7.90
CA PRO A 116 -13.10 -1.11 9.13
C PRO A 116 -11.62 -1.49 8.88
N VAL A 117 -10.77 -1.43 9.92
CA VAL A 117 -9.35 -1.86 9.87
C VAL A 117 -9.21 -3.33 10.30
N THR A 118 -8.56 -4.21 9.50
CA THR A 118 -8.80 -5.67 9.65
C THR A 118 -7.64 -6.69 9.62
N LEU A 119 -6.33 -6.34 9.76
CA LEU A 119 -5.29 -7.41 9.83
C LEU A 119 -5.46 -8.35 11.03
N ASP A 120 -5.96 -7.83 12.15
CA ASP A 120 -6.32 -8.66 13.29
C ASP A 120 -7.59 -9.50 13.03
N VAL A 121 -8.34 -9.25 11.96
CA VAL A 121 -9.44 -10.12 11.51
C VAL A 121 -8.89 -11.17 10.55
N SER A 122 -8.13 -10.78 9.51
CA SER A 122 -7.61 -11.72 8.52
C SER A 122 -6.74 -12.82 9.13
N THR A 123 -5.88 -12.45 10.09
CA THR A 123 -5.06 -13.41 10.84
C THR A 123 -5.88 -14.36 11.72
N LYS A 124 -7.05 -13.95 12.23
CA LYS A 124 -8.00 -14.82 12.94
C LYS A 124 -8.80 -15.71 11.98
N VAL A 125 -9.18 -15.19 10.80
CA VAL A 125 -9.89 -15.93 9.74
C VAL A 125 -9.06 -17.13 9.26
N ILE A 126 -7.74 -16.97 9.13
CA ILE A 126 -6.82 -18.07 8.82
C ILE A 126 -6.30 -18.84 10.06
N GLY A 127 -6.68 -18.45 11.28
CA GLY A 127 -6.22 -19.10 12.52
C GLY A 127 -4.74 -18.91 12.86
N SER A 128 -4.08 -17.92 12.27
CA SER A 128 -2.67 -17.58 12.55
C SER A 128 -2.47 -17.13 13.99
N ASP A 129 -3.45 -16.41 14.55
CA ASP A 129 -3.47 -16.02 15.96
C ASP A 129 -3.35 -17.23 16.90
N LYS A 130 -4.08 -18.32 16.61
CA LYS A 130 -4.08 -19.58 17.35
C LYS A 130 -2.79 -20.35 17.17
N ALA A 131 -2.23 -20.38 15.95
CA ALA A 131 -0.94 -20.99 15.68
C ALA A 131 0.20 -20.28 16.43
N ASN A 132 0.22 -18.94 16.38
CA ASN A 132 1.18 -18.12 17.12
C ASN A 132 1.02 -18.28 18.64
N ALA A 133 -0.21 -18.28 19.17
CA ALA A 133 -0.49 -18.53 20.58
C ALA A 133 -0.08 -19.96 21.02
N SER A 134 -0.06 -20.91 20.09
CA SER A 134 0.46 -22.27 20.28
C SER A 134 1.99 -22.38 20.16
N GLY A 135 2.71 -21.25 20.00
CA GLY A 135 4.18 -21.22 19.88
C GLY A 135 4.73 -21.41 18.45
N TRP A 136 3.86 -21.56 17.45
CA TRP A 136 4.24 -21.61 16.03
C TRP A 136 4.21 -20.18 15.43
N THR A 137 5.36 -19.53 15.38
CA THR A 137 5.52 -18.10 15.02
C THR A 137 6.42 -17.87 13.79
N GLY A 138 6.89 -18.93 13.14
CA GLY A 138 7.83 -18.90 12.02
C GLY A 138 9.30 -18.78 12.45
N LYS A 139 9.58 -18.90 13.75
CA LYS A 139 10.90 -18.73 14.33
C LYS A 139 11.93 -19.69 13.74
N GLY A 140 13.06 -19.16 13.29
CA GLY A 140 14.17 -19.92 12.72
C GLY A 140 14.11 -20.08 11.19
N TYR A 141 13.09 -19.53 10.55
CA TYR A 141 12.91 -19.53 9.09
C TYR A 141 12.67 -18.11 8.59
N SER A 142 12.85 -17.89 7.28
CA SER A 142 12.67 -16.59 6.63
C SER A 142 11.70 -16.64 5.44
N VAL A 143 11.01 -15.54 5.20
CA VAL A 143 10.22 -15.30 3.97
C VAL A 143 10.97 -14.28 3.12
N ALA A 144 11.20 -14.61 1.84
CA ALA A 144 11.67 -13.63 0.87
C ALA A 144 10.47 -12.88 0.25
N VAL A 145 10.61 -11.59 -0.01
CA VAL A 145 9.57 -10.71 -0.54
C VAL A 145 10.12 -9.99 -1.76
N LEU A 146 9.76 -10.46 -2.95
CA LEU A 146 10.16 -9.89 -4.24
C LEU A 146 9.11 -8.85 -4.63
N ASP A 147 9.37 -7.58 -4.32
CA ASP A 147 8.39 -6.50 -4.40
C ASP A 147 9.08 -5.14 -4.61
N THR A 148 8.42 -4.04 -4.24
CA THR A 148 8.86 -2.64 -4.31
C THR A 148 9.86 -2.23 -3.21
N GLY A 149 10.47 -3.20 -2.51
CA GLY A 149 11.37 -2.96 -1.36
C GLY A 149 10.65 -2.91 -0.01
N ILE A 150 11.30 -2.34 1.02
CA ILE A 150 10.77 -2.25 2.38
C ILE A 150 11.21 -0.95 3.08
N ASP A 151 10.33 -0.33 3.86
CA ASP A 151 10.77 0.57 4.94
C ASP A 151 11.50 -0.27 5.99
N ARG A 152 12.83 -0.29 5.86
CA ARG A 152 13.74 -1.07 6.70
C ARG A 152 13.89 -0.52 8.13
N ASN A 153 13.44 0.72 8.35
CA ASN A 153 13.48 1.41 9.64
C ASN A 153 12.18 1.17 10.44
N HIS A 154 11.12 0.70 9.76
CA HIS A 154 9.80 0.52 10.35
C HIS A 154 9.82 -0.40 11.59
N PRO A 155 9.27 0.02 12.74
CA PRO A 155 9.29 -0.76 13.99
C PRO A 155 8.65 -2.15 13.92
N PHE A 156 7.87 -2.46 12.87
CA PHE A 156 7.25 -3.76 12.63
C PHE A 156 8.26 -4.84 12.21
N PHE A 157 9.44 -4.46 11.71
CA PHE A 157 10.49 -5.35 11.17
C PHE A 157 11.79 -5.37 11.99
N ALA A 158 11.84 -4.58 13.07
CA ALA A 158 13.05 -4.33 13.85
C ALA A 158 13.82 -5.61 14.21
N GLY A 159 15.08 -5.69 13.75
CA GLY A 159 15.99 -6.80 14.04
C GLY A 159 15.72 -8.11 13.29
N ARG A 160 14.86 -8.13 12.25
CA ARG A 160 14.46 -9.36 11.53
C ARG A 160 14.66 -9.35 10.02
N ILE A 161 15.19 -8.27 9.45
CA ILE A 161 15.72 -8.28 8.08
C ILE A 161 17.02 -9.10 8.11
N THR A 162 17.08 -10.17 7.31
CA THR A 162 18.16 -11.18 7.36
C THR A 162 19.14 -11.08 6.18
N ALA A 163 18.66 -10.66 5.01
CA ALA A 163 19.45 -10.24 3.86
C ALA A 163 18.63 -9.24 3.04
N GLU A 164 19.26 -8.39 2.24
CA GLU A 164 18.59 -7.41 1.37
C GLU A 164 19.21 -7.46 -0.03
N ALA A 165 18.40 -7.29 -1.08
CA ALA A 165 18.86 -7.20 -2.47
C ALA A 165 17.96 -6.31 -3.34
N CYS A 166 18.48 -5.89 -4.49
CA CYS A 166 17.74 -5.15 -5.51
C CYS A 166 18.18 -5.56 -6.92
N PHE A 167 17.20 -5.68 -7.81
CA PHE A 167 17.33 -5.88 -9.25
C PHE A 167 16.30 -4.96 -9.91
N SER A 168 16.74 -3.83 -10.44
CA SER A 168 15.86 -2.76 -10.93
C SER A 168 16.58 -2.01 -12.03
N ILE A 169 15.99 -1.91 -13.23
CA ILE A 169 16.76 -1.50 -14.41
C ILE A 169 16.70 0.01 -14.65
N THR A 170 17.74 0.54 -15.30
CA THR A 170 17.70 1.86 -15.94
C THR A 170 17.75 1.65 -17.44
N ASP A 171 16.73 2.11 -18.17
CA ASP A 171 16.63 1.99 -19.63
C ASP A 171 16.14 3.33 -20.23
N PRO A 172 16.97 4.03 -21.03
CA PRO A 172 16.59 5.30 -21.66
C PRO A 172 15.61 5.16 -22.84
N ASN A 173 15.16 3.94 -23.17
CA ASN A 173 14.15 3.70 -24.20
C ASN A 173 12.90 4.59 -23.99
N PRO A 174 12.50 5.43 -24.96
CA PRO A 174 11.36 6.35 -24.84
C PRO A 174 10.01 5.69 -24.52
N ALA A 175 9.84 4.38 -24.74
CA ALA A 175 8.64 3.66 -24.31
C ALA A 175 8.53 3.53 -22.79
N TYR A 176 9.65 3.40 -22.09
CA TYR A 176 9.71 3.06 -20.66
C TYR A 176 10.24 4.21 -19.80
N LEU A 177 11.29 4.91 -20.26
CA LEU A 177 12.09 5.87 -19.49
C LEU A 177 12.37 5.35 -18.07
N ALA A 178 12.92 4.13 -18.01
CA ALA A 178 13.02 3.35 -16.79
C ALA A 178 14.19 3.85 -15.93
N LYS A 179 13.96 3.95 -14.62
CA LYS A 179 14.94 4.34 -13.61
C LYS A 179 14.99 3.29 -12.50
N SER A 180 16.20 2.83 -12.19
CA SER A 180 16.43 1.90 -11.08
C SER A 180 15.94 2.47 -9.74
N LEU A 181 15.31 1.60 -8.95
CA LEU A 181 14.96 1.82 -7.55
C LEU A 181 16.08 1.38 -6.58
N CYS A 182 17.16 0.77 -7.07
CA CYS A 182 18.30 0.40 -6.22
C CYS A 182 18.95 1.69 -5.66
N PRO A 183 19.22 1.81 -4.35
CA PRO A 183 19.78 3.02 -3.75
C PRO A 183 21.12 3.51 -4.35
N ASN A 184 21.92 2.59 -4.91
CA ASN A 184 23.16 2.89 -5.64
C ASN A 184 22.95 3.40 -7.09
N GLY A 185 21.71 3.50 -7.57
CA GLY A 185 21.34 3.89 -8.93
C GLY A 185 21.71 2.89 -10.03
N GLN A 186 22.21 1.70 -9.68
CA GLN A 186 22.65 0.67 -10.63
C GLN A 186 21.55 -0.34 -10.94
N ALA A 187 21.77 -1.19 -11.94
CA ALA A 187 20.87 -2.28 -12.29
C ALA A 187 20.66 -3.32 -11.16
N SER A 188 21.57 -3.38 -10.18
CA SER A 188 21.43 -4.23 -9.00
C SER A 188 22.21 -3.71 -7.78
N GLN A 189 21.81 -4.18 -6.58
CA GLN A 189 22.51 -3.97 -5.32
C GLN A 189 22.27 -5.18 -4.40
N THR A 190 23.21 -5.49 -3.49
CA THR A 190 23.04 -6.53 -2.46
C THR A 190 23.65 -6.07 -1.14
N GLY A 191 23.22 -6.66 -0.03
CA GLY A 191 23.65 -6.28 1.32
C GLY A 191 22.79 -5.18 1.95
N ALA A 192 23.09 -4.80 3.20
CA ALA A 192 22.23 -3.94 4.01
C ALA A 192 21.88 -2.61 3.30
N GLY A 193 20.59 -2.24 3.37
CA GLY A 193 20.01 -1.11 2.66
C GLY A 193 19.65 -1.36 1.20
N ALA A 194 20.04 -2.49 0.58
CA ALA A 194 19.81 -2.69 -0.86
C ALA A 194 18.33 -2.65 -1.28
N ALA A 195 17.41 -3.03 -0.39
CA ALA A 195 15.98 -3.09 -0.67
C ALA A 195 15.18 -1.92 -0.07
N ASP A 196 15.84 -0.82 0.32
CA ASP A 196 15.22 0.31 1.00
C ASP A 196 14.14 1.00 0.12
N ALA A 197 12.92 1.12 0.65
CA ALA A 197 11.81 1.80 0.00
C ALA A 197 11.79 3.32 0.25
N GLU A 198 12.60 3.87 1.15
CA GLU A 198 12.61 5.30 1.50
C GLU A 198 13.48 6.16 0.54
N THR A 199 13.86 5.64 -0.63
CA THR A 199 14.70 6.35 -1.60
C THR A 199 13.96 7.47 -2.35
N ALA A 200 14.72 8.45 -2.86
CA ALA A 200 14.17 9.52 -3.68
C ALA A 200 13.46 9.05 -4.98
N GLN A 201 13.84 7.88 -5.54
CA GLN A 201 13.17 7.32 -6.72
C GLN A 201 11.79 6.72 -6.39
N CYS A 202 11.59 6.28 -5.14
CA CYS A 202 10.30 5.83 -4.63
C CYS A 202 9.31 6.99 -4.36
N MET A 203 9.75 8.25 -4.37
CA MET A 203 8.88 9.40 -4.11
C MET A 203 8.15 9.91 -5.36
N VAL A 204 6.86 10.18 -5.20
CA VAL A 204 5.99 10.84 -6.18
C VAL A 204 5.29 12.01 -5.49
N GLY A 205 5.75 13.22 -5.78
CA GLY A 205 5.34 14.41 -5.02
C GLY A 205 5.79 14.30 -3.56
N SER A 206 4.84 14.28 -2.64
CA SER A 206 5.07 14.06 -1.20
C SER A 206 4.74 12.64 -0.72
N SER A 207 4.39 11.72 -1.61
CA SER A 207 3.98 10.35 -1.29
C SER A 207 5.08 9.36 -1.65
N ASN A 208 5.32 8.37 -0.79
CA ASN A 208 6.15 7.22 -1.15
C ASN A 208 5.27 6.21 -1.90
N ALA A 209 5.66 5.85 -3.13
CA ALA A 209 4.97 4.90 -4.00
C ALA A 209 5.50 3.45 -3.89
N CYS A 210 6.66 3.24 -3.26
CA CYS A 210 7.22 1.92 -2.94
C CYS A 210 6.62 1.32 -1.65
N TYR A 211 5.37 1.66 -1.32
CA TYR A 211 4.72 1.24 -0.07
C TYR A 211 4.33 -0.25 -0.07
N HIS A 212 4.13 -0.82 -1.26
CA HIS A 212 3.50 -2.13 -1.45
C HIS A 212 4.31 -3.28 -0.82
N GLY A 213 5.64 -3.29 -0.99
CA GLY A 213 6.50 -4.36 -0.46
C GLY A 213 6.65 -4.28 1.06
N THR A 214 6.56 -3.07 1.61
CA THR A 214 6.45 -2.83 3.06
C THR A 214 5.17 -3.47 3.61
N HIS A 215 4.06 -3.32 2.89
CA HIS A 215 2.75 -3.87 3.25
C HIS A 215 2.73 -5.40 3.19
N VAL A 216 3.22 -5.95 2.09
CA VAL A 216 3.36 -7.39 1.83
C VAL A 216 4.27 -8.06 2.88
N ALA A 217 5.43 -7.48 3.19
CA ALA A 217 6.31 -7.97 4.25
C ALA A 217 5.65 -7.91 5.65
N GLY A 218 4.86 -6.86 5.90
CA GLY A 218 4.07 -6.72 7.12
C GLY A 218 3.00 -7.81 7.30
N ILE A 219 2.33 -8.23 6.22
CA ILE A 219 1.37 -9.32 6.26
C ILE A 219 2.07 -10.66 6.50
N ALA A 220 3.15 -10.94 5.76
CA ALA A 220 3.85 -12.22 5.85
C ALA A 220 4.47 -12.44 7.23
N ALA A 221 5.16 -11.42 7.76
CA ALA A 221 6.03 -11.59 8.92
C ALA A 221 6.13 -10.35 9.84
N GLY A 222 5.22 -9.37 9.77
CA GLY A 222 5.25 -8.22 10.67
C GLY A 222 5.08 -8.58 12.16
N LYS A 223 5.71 -7.84 13.09
CA LYS A 223 5.65 -8.11 14.53
C LYS A 223 5.23 -6.88 15.32
N LYS A 224 4.15 -6.99 16.11
CA LYS A 224 3.67 -5.91 16.97
C LYS A 224 4.75 -5.28 17.85
N THR A 225 4.83 -3.96 17.80
CA THR A 225 5.69 -3.12 18.63
C THR A 225 4.95 -1.84 19.03
N GLY A 226 5.31 -1.26 20.19
CA GLY A 226 4.63 -0.09 20.74
C GLY A 226 3.13 -0.33 20.98
N ASN A 227 2.29 0.56 20.44
CA ASN A 227 0.84 0.51 20.59
C ASN A 227 0.12 -0.33 19.51
N VAL A 228 0.86 -1.00 18.61
CA VAL A 228 0.28 -1.80 17.53
C VAL A 228 -0.26 -3.11 18.10
N THR A 229 -1.53 -3.42 17.85
CA THR A 229 -2.23 -4.57 18.44
C THR A 229 -2.03 -5.87 17.67
N PHE A 230 -1.77 -5.77 16.37
CA PHE A 230 -1.73 -6.87 15.39
C PHE A 230 -0.30 -7.24 14.95
N SER A 231 -0.15 -8.41 14.35
CA SER A 231 1.08 -8.89 13.71
C SER A 231 0.73 -9.51 12.35
N GLY A 232 1.74 -9.71 11.50
CA GLY A 232 1.65 -10.61 10.36
C GLY A 232 1.67 -12.08 10.77
N VAL A 233 1.57 -12.98 9.80
CA VAL A 233 1.33 -14.42 10.02
C VAL A 233 2.49 -15.13 10.72
N ALA A 234 3.73 -14.76 10.39
CA ALA A 234 4.96 -15.33 10.94
C ALA A 234 5.77 -14.27 11.74
N PRO A 235 5.32 -13.84 12.93
CA PRO A 235 5.91 -12.70 13.63
C PRO A 235 7.36 -12.89 14.11
N ASP A 236 7.86 -14.12 14.22
CA ASP A 236 9.27 -14.42 14.57
C ASP A 236 10.10 -14.92 13.38
N ALA A 237 9.55 -14.95 12.16
CA ALA A 237 10.33 -15.23 10.97
C ALA A 237 11.30 -14.09 10.64
N GLY A 238 12.37 -14.43 9.93
CA GLY A 238 13.19 -13.46 9.22
C GLY A 238 12.54 -12.99 7.92
N ILE A 239 13.02 -11.86 7.40
CA ILE A 239 12.52 -11.25 6.16
C ILE A 239 13.72 -11.04 5.24
N VAL A 240 13.57 -11.43 3.97
CA VAL A 240 14.53 -11.15 2.89
C VAL A 240 13.84 -10.26 1.85
N PRO A 241 13.77 -8.94 2.06
CA PRO A 241 13.25 -8.00 1.07
C PRO A 241 14.16 -7.98 -0.17
N ILE A 242 13.54 -8.10 -1.35
CA ILE A 242 14.21 -8.01 -2.65
C ILE A 242 13.43 -7.00 -3.50
N GLN A 243 14.04 -5.86 -3.80
CA GLN A 243 13.49 -4.87 -4.72
C GLN A 243 13.55 -5.43 -6.15
N VAL A 244 12.40 -5.58 -6.81
CA VAL A 244 12.28 -6.07 -8.20
C VAL A 244 11.47 -5.15 -9.12
N PHE A 245 10.92 -4.06 -8.58
CA PHE A 245 10.19 -3.05 -9.35
C PHE A 245 11.16 -1.99 -9.88
N THR A 246 10.70 -1.27 -10.90
CA THR A 246 11.42 -0.21 -11.61
C THR A 246 10.48 0.99 -11.74
N ARG A 247 11.01 2.21 -11.57
CA ARG A 247 10.25 3.43 -11.82
C ARG A 247 10.17 3.67 -13.33
N LEU A 248 8.98 3.89 -13.86
CA LEU A 248 8.72 4.10 -15.27
C LEU A 248 8.19 5.53 -15.49
N GLU A 249 8.85 6.28 -16.37
CA GLU A 249 8.46 7.66 -16.72
C GLU A 249 7.95 7.79 -18.18
N GLY A 250 7.89 6.69 -18.93
CA GLY A 250 7.40 6.62 -20.31
C GLY A 250 5.89 6.41 -20.44
N PRO A 251 5.37 6.40 -21.70
CA PRO A 251 3.96 6.18 -22.01
C PRO A 251 3.46 4.76 -21.66
N ILE A 252 4.36 3.81 -21.36
CA ILE A 252 4.00 2.47 -20.86
C ILE A 252 3.04 2.52 -19.66
N CYS A 253 3.12 3.56 -18.81
CA CYS A 253 2.25 3.71 -17.65
C CYS A 253 0.76 3.71 -18.01
N ALA A 254 0.37 4.38 -19.11
CA ALA A 254 -1.02 4.40 -19.57
C ALA A 254 -1.49 3.03 -20.07
N GLN A 255 -0.59 2.20 -20.60
CA GLN A 255 -0.88 0.82 -21.01
C GLN A 255 -1.04 -0.12 -19.79
N LEU A 256 -0.39 0.22 -18.67
CA LEU A 256 -0.54 -0.43 -17.36
C LEU A 256 -1.69 0.18 -16.52
N GLY A 257 -2.57 1.00 -17.11
CA GLY A 257 -3.70 1.65 -16.43
C GLY A 257 -3.31 2.75 -15.43
N GLY A 258 -2.04 3.14 -15.36
CA GLY A 258 -1.50 4.10 -14.39
C GLY A 258 -1.14 5.47 -14.98
N GLN A 259 -1.02 6.47 -14.11
CA GLN A 259 -0.43 7.77 -14.45
C GLN A 259 1.09 7.71 -14.37
N THR A 260 1.76 8.61 -15.09
CA THR A 260 3.23 8.77 -15.05
C THR A 260 3.64 9.66 -13.87
N PRO A 261 4.61 9.28 -13.02
CA PRO A 261 5.38 8.03 -13.03
C PRO A 261 4.59 6.86 -12.42
N CYS A 262 4.79 5.67 -13.00
CA CYS A 262 4.28 4.41 -12.47
C CYS A 262 5.43 3.48 -12.09
N PHE A 263 5.11 2.32 -11.52
CA PHE A 263 6.09 1.35 -11.03
C PHE A 263 5.73 -0.03 -11.57
N GLY A 264 6.67 -0.68 -12.25
CA GLY A 264 6.47 -2.00 -12.85
C GLY A 264 7.71 -2.87 -12.72
N SER A 265 7.53 -4.18 -12.69
CA SER A 265 8.63 -5.14 -12.56
C SER A 265 8.88 -5.85 -13.89
N PHE A 266 10.11 -5.77 -14.40
CA PHE A 266 10.50 -6.49 -15.61
C PHE A 266 10.81 -7.96 -15.29
N THR A 267 10.41 -8.87 -16.18
CA THR A 267 10.68 -10.32 -16.05
C THR A 267 12.18 -10.63 -15.89
N SER A 268 13.07 -9.82 -16.49
CA SER A 268 14.52 -9.90 -16.29
C SER A 268 14.96 -9.61 -14.85
N SER A 269 14.32 -8.64 -14.20
CA SER A 269 14.58 -8.27 -12.79
C SER A 269 14.08 -9.37 -11.84
N GLN A 270 12.90 -9.92 -12.11
CA GLN A 270 12.35 -11.06 -11.38
C GLN A 270 13.23 -12.31 -11.53
N LYS A 271 13.69 -12.61 -12.75
CA LYS A 271 14.60 -13.73 -13.04
C LYS A 271 15.93 -13.58 -12.28
N ALA A 272 16.55 -12.41 -12.31
CA ALA A 272 17.77 -12.12 -11.56
C ALA A 272 17.57 -12.24 -10.04
N ALA A 273 16.44 -11.75 -9.51
CA ALA A 273 16.08 -11.86 -8.10
C ALA A 273 15.88 -13.32 -7.65
N LEU A 274 15.20 -14.15 -8.45
CA LEU A 274 15.01 -15.57 -8.16
C LEU A 274 16.34 -16.36 -8.25
N GLN A 275 17.21 -16.05 -9.21
CA GLN A 275 18.56 -16.62 -9.31
C GLN A 275 19.45 -16.23 -8.13
N TRP A 276 19.42 -14.95 -7.71
CA TRP A 276 20.13 -14.50 -6.50
C TRP A 276 19.58 -15.19 -5.25
N LEU A 277 18.26 -15.33 -5.13
CA LEU A 277 17.64 -16.04 -4.02
C LEU A 277 18.04 -17.52 -4.03
N GLN A 278 18.12 -18.18 -5.19
CA GLN A 278 18.60 -19.55 -5.29
C GLN A 278 20.03 -19.70 -4.74
N ALA A 279 20.90 -18.70 -4.90
CA ALA A 279 22.23 -18.68 -4.29
C ALA A 279 22.24 -18.30 -2.79
N ASN A 280 21.18 -17.69 -2.26
CA ASN A 280 21.13 -17.09 -0.91
C ASN A 280 19.95 -17.59 -0.03
N HIS A 281 19.30 -18.70 -0.39
CA HIS A 281 18.07 -19.21 0.24
C HIS A 281 18.24 -19.83 1.65
N ALA A 282 19.37 -19.64 2.32
CA ALA A 282 19.68 -20.32 3.58
C ALA A 282 18.66 -19.98 4.69
N GLY A 283 17.81 -20.94 5.04
CA GLY A 283 16.71 -20.74 5.99
C GLY A 283 15.45 -20.08 5.42
N VAL A 284 15.45 -19.69 4.14
CA VAL A 284 14.25 -19.21 3.42
C VAL A 284 13.34 -20.40 3.09
N VAL A 285 12.03 -20.19 3.18
CA VAL A 285 11.01 -21.25 2.99
C VAL A 285 9.94 -20.90 1.95
N ALA A 286 9.74 -19.60 1.72
CA ALA A 286 8.82 -19.07 0.73
C ALA A 286 9.41 -17.81 0.07
N ALA A 287 9.17 -17.66 -1.23
CA ALA A 287 9.49 -16.48 -2.02
C ALA A 287 8.17 -15.85 -2.48
N ASN A 288 7.73 -14.80 -1.80
CA ASN A 288 6.49 -14.12 -2.11
C ASN A 288 6.69 -13.15 -3.29
N MET A 289 5.93 -13.33 -4.35
CA MET A 289 5.81 -12.45 -5.51
C MET A 289 4.38 -11.90 -5.57
N SER A 290 4.14 -10.78 -4.88
CA SER A 290 2.85 -10.06 -4.92
C SER A 290 2.76 -9.17 -6.17
N LEU A 291 3.06 -9.77 -7.32
CA LEU A 291 3.15 -9.11 -8.61
C LEU A 291 2.67 -10.06 -9.70
N GLY A 292 2.22 -9.49 -10.82
CA GLY A 292 1.84 -10.24 -12.01
C GLY A 292 1.27 -9.32 -13.08
N GLY A 293 0.89 -9.91 -14.21
CA GLY A 293 0.21 -9.22 -15.30
C GLY A 293 0.19 -10.04 -16.58
N GLY A 294 -0.03 -9.35 -17.70
CA GLY A 294 -0.27 -9.98 -18.99
C GLY A 294 -1.71 -10.51 -19.14
N PRO A 295 -2.06 -11.06 -20.31
CA PRO A 295 -3.39 -11.59 -20.58
C PRO A 295 -3.71 -12.85 -19.77
N LYS A 296 -5.00 -13.04 -19.49
CA LYS A 296 -5.58 -14.21 -18.81
C LYS A 296 -5.03 -15.56 -19.31
N GLN A 297 -4.43 -16.32 -18.40
CA GLN A 297 -4.02 -17.70 -18.63
C GLN A 297 -5.06 -18.67 -18.03
N THR A 298 -5.62 -19.55 -18.87
CA THR A 298 -6.59 -20.59 -18.47
C THR A 298 -5.97 -22.00 -18.44
N GLN A 299 -4.70 -22.10 -18.85
CA GLN A 299 -3.86 -23.29 -18.83
C GLN A 299 -2.48 -22.92 -18.28
N ALA A 300 -1.72 -23.90 -17.78
CA ALA A 300 -0.41 -23.63 -17.22
C ALA A 300 0.57 -23.16 -18.30
N CYS A 301 1.37 -22.14 -18.00
CA CYS A 301 2.17 -21.40 -18.98
C CYS A 301 3.64 -21.84 -19.04
N ASP A 302 3.98 -23.00 -18.46
CA ASP A 302 5.35 -23.46 -18.21
C ASP A 302 6.24 -23.44 -19.45
N THR A 303 5.68 -23.81 -20.60
CA THR A 303 6.34 -23.88 -21.93
C THR A 303 5.89 -22.76 -22.87
N ASN A 304 5.26 -21.71 -22.37
CA ASN A 304 4.86 -20.56 -23.17
C ASN A 304 6.08 -19.62 -23.34
N GLU A 305 6.43 -19.25 -24.57
CA GLU A 305 7.63 -18.46 -24.87
C GLU A 305 7.58 -17.03 -24.31
N GLU A 306 6.37 -16.48 -24.09
CA GLU A 306 6.14 -15.13 -23.57
C GLU A 306 5.98 -15.12 -22.03
N TYR A 307 5.27 -16.11 -21.47
CA TYR A 307 4.88 -16.13 -20.04
C TYR A 307 5.63 -17.16 -19.17
N GLY A 308 6.31 -18.14 -19.77
CA GLY A 308 7.06 -19.21 -19.08
C GLY A 308 8.52 -18.85 -18.75
N ALA A 309 8.93 -17.59 -18.96
CA ALA A 309 10.33 -17.16 -18.82
C ALA A 309 10.94 -17.30 -17.40
N LEU A 310 10.12 -17.56 -16.38
CA LEU A 310 10.52 -17.81 -14.98
C LEU A 310 10.34 -19.28 -14.53
N THR A 311 9.82 -20.17 -15.39
CA THR A 311 9.51 -21.58 -15.04
C THR A 311 10.73 -22.31 -14.50
N GLY A 312 11.90 -22.07 -15.07
CA GLY A 312 13.16 -22.67 -14.63
C GLY A 312 13.54 -22.27 -13.21
N GLU A 313 13.60 -20.96 -12.94
CA GLU A 313 13.96 -20.41 -11.64
C GLU A 313 12.97 -20.79 -10.53
N ILE A 314 11.66 -20.73 -10.80
CA ILE A 314 10.62 -21.11 -9.83
C ILE A 314 10.71 -22.60 -9.49
N SER A 315 10.87 -23.46 -10.51
CA SER A 315 11.03 -24.91 -10.29
C SER A 315 12.33 -25.25 -9.57
N ALA A 316 13.41 -24.50 -9.83
CA ALA A 316 14.70 -24.69 -9.16
C ALA A 316 14.67 -24.23 -7.69
N LEU A 317 13.95 -23.15 -7.36
CA LEU A 317 13.70 -22.73 -5.98
C LEU A 317 12.83 -23.75 -5.22
N LEU A 318 11.79 -24.30 -5.86
CA LEU A 318 10.99 -25.38 -5.27
C LEU A 318 11.85 -26.62 -4.98
N GLY A 319 12.76 -26.97 -5.90
CA GLY A 319 13.77 -28.03 -5.71
C GLY A 319 14.77 -27.74 -4.58
N ALA A 320 15.04 -26.46 -4.29
CA ALA A 320 15.82 -26.02 -3.13
C ALA A 320 14.99 -25.94 -1.83
N GLY A 321 13.70 -26.28 -1.87
CA GLY A 321 12.80 -26.26 -0.71
C GLY A 321 12.14 -24.90 -0.43
N VAL A 322 12.18 -23.96 -1.36
CA VAL A 322 11.53 -22.65 -1.28
C VAL A 322 10.29 -22.62 -2.18
N ALA A 323 9.10 -22.47 -1.61
CA ALA A 323 7.89 -22.29 -2.40
C ALA A 323 7.80 -20.85 -2.95
N THR A 324 7.75 -20.67 -4.27
CA THR A 324 7.37 -19.36 -4.83
C THR A 324 5.86 -19.17 -4.72
N VAL A 325 5.42 -18.17 -3.96
CA VAL A 325 4.01 -17.86 -3.71
C VAL A 325 3.63 -16.63 -4.51
N VAL A 326 2.63 -16.74 -5.39
CA VAL A 326 2.33 -15.71 -6.40
C VAL A 326 0.87 -15.26 -6.31
N ALA A 327 0.64 -13.96 -6.42
CA ALA A 327 -0.68 -13.35 -6.53
C ALA A 327 -1.34 -13.68 -7.88
N SER A 328 -2.62 -14.10 -7.91
CA SER A 328 -3.28 -14.52 -9.16
C SER A 328 -3.61 -13.40 -10.15
N GLY A 329 -3.56 -12.13 -9.74
CA GLY A 329 -3.94 -10.93 -10.52
C GLY A 329 -5.29 -10.34 -10.10
N ASN A 330 -5.59 -9.12 -10.54
CA ASN A 330 -6.70 -8.30 -10.04
C ASN A 330 -7.61 -7.77 -11.16
N GLU A 331 -7.80 -8.56 -12.23
CA GLU A 331 -8.47 -8.16 -13.48
C GLU A 331 -9.87 -8.79 -13.67
N ASP A 332 -10.53 -9.21 -12.57
CA ASP A 332 -11.76 -10.04 -12.52
C ASP A 332 -11.77 -11.20 -13.53
N HIS A 333 -10.63 -11.85 -13.73
CA HIS A 333 -10.57 -13.02 -14.59
C HIS A 333 -11.21 -14.21 -13.88
N THR A 334 -12.49 -14.45 -14.18
CA THR A 334 -13.33 -15.45 -13.49
C THR A 334 -12.94 -16.92 -13.73
N ASP A 335 -12.15 -17.19 -14.78
CA ASP A 335 -11.78 -18.51 -15.29
C ASP A 335 -10.26 -18.72 -15.49
N GLY A 336 -9.41 -17.77 -15.07
CA GLY A 336 -7.96 -17.80 -15.29
C GLY A 336 -7.15 -16.93 -14.32
N VAL A 337 -5.84 -16.88 -14.52
CA VAL A 337 -4.87 -16.13 -13.69
C VAL A 337 -3.83 -15.42 -14.56
N ALA A 338 -3.07 -14.49 -13.98
CA ALA A 338 -1.99 -13.75 -14.65
C ALA A 338 -0.67 -14.56 -14.73
N SER A 339 0.34 -14.03 -15.44
CA SER A 339 1.74 -14.48 -15.28
C SER A 339 2.41 -13.70 -14.14
N PRO A 340 3.29 -14.29 -13.30
CA PRO A 340 3.79 -15.67 -13.34
C PRO A 340 2.93 -16.71 -12.60
N ALA A 341 1.75 -16.34 -12.11
CA ALA A 341 0.82 -17.23 -11.39
C ALA A 341 0.28 -18.41 -12.24
N CYS A 342 0.52 -18.38 -13.55
CA CYS A 342 0.22 -19.48 -14.47
C CYS A 342 1.27 -20.60 -14.49
N ILE A 343 2.42 -20.47 -13.81
CA ILE A 343 3.50 -21.47 -13.80
C ILE A 343 3.14 -22.61 -12.82
N SER A 344 3.22 -23.87 -13.27
CA SER A 344 2.72 -25.03 -12.52
C SER A 344 3.46 -25.35 -11.22
N SER A 345 4.69 -24.87 -11.07
CA SER A 345 5.52 -25.00 -9.87
C SER A 345 5.43 -23.81 -8.91
N ALA A 346 4.66 -22.77 -9.24
CA ALA A 346 4.28 -21.72 -8.31
C ALA A 346 3.17 -22.19 -7.35
N VAL A 347 2.91 -21.41 -6.30
CA VAL A 347 1.77 -21.55 -5.40
C VAL A 347 0.86 -20.35 -5.63
N THR A 348 -0.24 -20.55 -6.34
CA THR A 348 -1.04 -19.43 -6.89
C THR A 348 -2.23 -19.07 -5.99
N VAL A 349 -2.23 -17.83 -5.49
CA VAL A 349 -3.09 -17.38 -4.38
C VAL A 349 -4.08 -16.30 -4.82
N GLY A 350 -5.36 -16.57 -4.60
CA GLY A 350 -6.47 -15.64 -4.83
C GLY A 350 -6.91 -14.92 -3.56
N ALA A 351 -7.63 -13.81 -3.75
CA ALA A 351 -8.15 -12.97 -2.67
C ALA A 351 -9.57 -13.38 -2.23
N THR A 352 -9.80 -13.30 -0.92
CA THR A 352 -11.10 -13.42 -0.27
C THR A 352 -11.30 -12.27 0.71
N ASP A 353 -12.55 -11.93 1.02
CA ASP A 353 -12.89 -11.05 2.13
C ASP A 353 -12.92 -11.80 3.48
N ASN A 354 -13.14 -11.05 4.56
CA ASN A 354 -13.19 -11.58 5.93
C ASN A 354 -14.38 -12.52 6.23
N THR A 355 -15.29 -12.75 5.27
CA THR A 355 -16.44 -13.66 5.36
C THR A 355 -16.28 -14.94 4.51
N ASP A 356 -15.13 -15.11 3.84
CA ASP A 356 -14.87 -16.08 2.77
C ASP A 356 -15.61 -15.79 1.44
N GLY A 357 -16.10 -14.57 1.23
CA GLY A 357 -16.51 -14.11 -0.10
C GLY A 357 -15.29 -14.00 -1.02
N VAL A 358 -15.41 -14.42 -2.28
CA VAL A 358 -14.33 -14.26 -3.27
C VAL A 358 -14.29 -12.80 -3.70
N ALA A 359 -13.10 -12.17 -3.64
CA ALA A 359 -12.96 -10.76 -3.97
C ALA A 359 -13.33 -10.50 -5.45
N SER A 360 -14.13 -9.46 -5.71
CA SER A 360 -14.67 -9.16 -7.05
C SER A 360 -13.57 -8.91 -8.08
N PHE A 361 -12.52 -8.16 -7.74
CA PHE A 361 -11.36 -7.95 -8.60
C PHE A 361 -10.51 -9.23 -8.81
N GLY A 362 -10.64 -10.24 -7.94
CA GLY A 362 -9.64 -11.30 -7.80
C GLY A 362 -9.68 -12.34 -8.92
N ASN A 363 -8.60 -12.44 -9.69
CA ASN A 363 -8.43 -13.51 -10.68
C ASN A 363 -8.52 -14.88 -10.02
N ARG A 364 -9.28 -15.77 -10.66
CA ARG A 364 -9.66 -17.08 -10.13
C ARG A 364 -9.92 -18.04 -11.28
N GLY A 365 -9.61 -19.31 -11.09
CA GLY A 365 -9.83 -20.30 -12.14
C GLY A 365 -9.30 -21.67 -11.76
N ARG A 366 -9.06 -22.52 -12.76
CA ARG A 366 -8.54 -23.89 -12.57
C ARG A 366 -7.05 -23.97 -12.17
N LEU A 367 -6.34 -22.84 -12.23
CA LEU A 367 -4.93 -22.70 -11.85
C LEU A 367 -4.75 -22.09 -10.45
N LEU A 368 -5.85 -21.87 -9.72
CA LEU A 368 -5.83 -21.31 -8.38
C LEU A 368 -5.63 -22.42 -7.34
N ASP A 369 -4.58 -22.33 -6.54
CA ASP A 369 -4.26 -23.34 -5.52
C ASP A 369 -4.97 -23.09 -4.19
N LEU A 370 -4.97 -21.82 -3.79
CA LEU A 370 -5.34 -21.38 -2.46
C LEU A 370 -6.06 -20.03 -2.55
N PHE A 371 -6.96 -19.80 -1.60
CA PHE A 371 -7.39 -18.46 -1.23
C PHE A 371 -6.69 -18.01 0.05
N ALA A 372 -6.56 -16.71 0.22
CA ALA A 372 -6.24 -16.07 1.48
C ALA A 372 -6.99 -14.72 1.57
N PRO A 373 -7.11 -14.12 2.77
CA PRO A 373 -7.71 -12.79 2.90
C PRO A 373 -6.92 -11.75 2.10
N GLY A 374 -7.62 -10.95 1.30
CA GLY A 374 -7.04 -9.94 0.40
C GLY A 374 -7.91 -8.70 0.25
N VAL A 375 -8.83 -8.46 1.20
CA VAL A 375 -9.70 -7.26 1.26
C VAL A 375 -9.63 -6.66 2.67
N ASP A 376 -9.61 -5.33 2.77
CA ASP A 376 -9.45 -4.52 4.00
C ASP A 376 -8.18 -4.81 4.82
N ILE A 377 -7.13 -5.34 4.18
CA ILE A 377 -5.94 -5.87 4.86
C ILE A 377 -5.05 -4.72 5.32
N ASN A 378 -5.10 -4.40 6.62
CA ASN A 378 -4.20 -3.43 7.24
C ASN A 378 -2.76 -3.99 7.24
N SER A 379 -1.74 -3.17 7.00
CA SER A 379 -0.35 -3.56 7.21
C SER A 379 0.56 -2.33 7.23
N ALA A 380 1.85 -2.57 7.46
CA ALA A 380 2.86 -1.52 7.43
C ALA A 380 2.94 -0.83 6.07
N ILE A 381 3.11 0.48 6.06
CA ILE A 381 3.58 1.27 4.92
C ILE A 381 4.75 2.13 5.39
N PRO A 382 5.56 2.74 4.51
CA PRO A 382 6.64 3.62 4.94
C PRO A 382 6.14 4.69 5.91
N ASN A 383 6.75 4.73 7.11
CA ASN A 383 6.36 5.59 8.23
C ASN A 383 4.93 5.40 8.79
N GLY A 384 4.25 4.26 8.58
CA GLY A 384 2.89 4.07 9.11
C GLY A 384 2.21 2.73 8.83
N TYR A 385 0.87 2.74 8.82
CA TYR A 385 0.02 1.58 8.53
C TYR A 385 -1.19 2.00 7.68
N ALA A 386 -1.65 1.13 6.79
CA ALA A 386 -2.84 1.35 5.96
C ALA A 386 -3.52 0.03 5.56
N SER A 387 -4.85 0.04 5.37
CA SER A 387 -5.58 -1.03 4.68
C SER A 387 -5.33 -0.97 3.17
N LEU A 388 -5.13 -2.13 2.54
CA LEU A 388 -5.07 -2.30 1.08
C LEU A 388 -5.81 -3.58 0.66
N ASP A 389 -6.24 -3.60 -0.59
CA ASP A 389 -6.90 -4.72 -1.25
C ASP A 389 -6.00 -5.29 -2.36
N GLY A 390 -6.12 -6.60 -2.61
CA GLY A 390 -5.48 -7.27 -3.72
C GLY A 390 -5.17 -8.74 -3.47
N THR A 391 -5.01 -9.49 -4.56
CA THR A 391 -4.34 -10.82 -4.52
C THR A 391 -2.90 -10.69 -4.01
N SER A 392 -2.29 -9.52 -4.20
CA SER A 392 -1.05 -9.07 -3.57
C SER A 392 -1.05 -9.12 -2.03
N MET A 393 -2.20 -8.95 -1.37
CA MET A 393 -2.33 -9.04 0.09
C MET A 393 -2.69 -10.47 0.53
N ALA A 394 -3.27 -11.27 -0.37
CA ALA A 394 -3.56 -12.68 -0.13
C ALA A 394 -2.29 -13.56 -0.15
N ALA A 395 -1.43 -13.41 -1.16
CA ALA A 395 -0.17 -14.16 -1.28
C ALA A 395 0.71 -14.17 -0.01
N PRO A 396 1.01 -13.04 0.67
CA PRO A 396 1.88 -13.03 1.83
C PRO A 396 1.30 -13.74 3.06
N HIS A 397 -0.02 -13.87 3.19
CA HIS A 397 -0.62 -14.72 4.22
C HIS A 397 -0.20 -16.19 4.05
N VAL A 398 -0.13 -16.68 2.80
CA VAL A 398 0.33 -18.04 2.47
C VAL A 398 1.85 -18.16 2.67
N ALA A 399 2.64 -17.17 2.26
CA ALA A 399 4.09 -17.18 2.45
C ALA A 399 4.49 -17.21 3.94
N GLY A 400 3.81 -16.42 4.78
CA GLY A 400 3.96 -16.47 6.24
C GLY A 400 3.47 -17.80 6.85
N ALA A 401 2.34 -18.33 6.37
CA ALA A 401 1.83 -19.63 6.82
C ALA A 401 2.83 -20.76 6.59
N LEU A 402 3.54 -20.77 5.46
CA LEU A 402 4.60 -21.75 5.16
C LEU A 402 5.79 -21.64 6.13
N ALA A 403 6.17 -20.45 6.60
CA ALA A 403 7.20 -20.29 7.63
C ALA A 403 6.76 -20.81 8.99
N VAL A 404 5.53 -20.50 9.41
CA VAL A 404 4.92 -21.06 10.63
C VAL A 404 4.87 -22.60 10.57
N MET A 405 4.46 -23.15 9.43
CA MET A 405 4.37 -24.60 9.25
C MET A 405 5.74 -25.28 9.12
N LYS A 406 6.77 -24.63 8.58
CA LYS A 406 8.13 -25.17 8.55
C LYS A 406 8.73 -25.26 9.96
N GLN A 407 8.42 -24.30 10.85
CA GLN A 407 8.74 -24.43 12.29
C GLN A 407 8.06 -25.64 12.93
N ALA A 408 6.80 -25.90 12.57
CA ALA A 408 6.04 -27.04 13.08
C ALA A 408 6.45 -28.40 12.47
N TYR A 409 6.96 -28.39 11.23
CA TYR A 409 7.31 -29.57 10.45
C TYR A 409 8.70 -29.42 9.79
N PRO A 410 9.80 -29.32 10.56
CA PRO A 410 11.13 -29.02 10.03
C PRO A 410 11.59 -30.05 8.98
N ASN A 411 11.17 -31.31 9.13
CA ASN A 411 11.53 -32.43 8.24
C ASN A 411 10.59 -32.60 7.03
N ARG A 412 9.73 -31.62 6.71
CA ARG A 412 8.88 -31.62 5.51
C ARG A 412 9.36 -30.63 4.47
N ASP A 413 9.25 -31.02 3.20
CA ASP A 413 9.52 -30.16 2.05
C ASP A 413 8.38 -29.15 1.79
N ALA A 414 8.65 -28.17 0.93
CA ALA A 414 7.70 -27.13 0.54
C ALA A 414 6.41 -27.71 -0.08
N THR A 415 6.52 -28.71 -0.94
CA THR A 415 5.39 -29.36 -1.62
C THR A 415 4.42 -30.00 -0.62
N TRP A 416 4.92 -30.65 0.42
CA TRP A 416 4.10 -31.20 1.51
C TRP A 416 3.39 -30.09 2.30
N LEU A 417 4.07 -28.98 2.61
CA LEU A 417 3.49 -27.85 3.35
C LEU A 417 2.36 -27.18 2.55
N VAL A 418 2.57 -26.96 1.24
CA VAL A 418 1.54 -26.43 0.33
C VAL A 418 0.36 -27.41 0.21
N ASN A 419 0.62 -28.71 0.06
CA ASN A 419 -0.46 -29.71 -0.03
C ASN A 419 -1.23 -29.87 1.30
N ARG A 420 -0.59 -29.62 2.45
CA ARG A 420 -1.26 -29.54 3.75
C ARG A 420 -2.22 -28.34 3.80
N LEU A 421 -1.81 -27.16 3.30
CA LEU A 421 -2.69 -26.00 3.15
C LEU A 421 -3.85 -26.27 2.15
N ARG A 422 -3.56 -26.86 0.99
CA ARG A 422 -4.55 -27.28 -0.04
C ARG A 422 -5.55 -28.34 0.46
N THR A 423 -5.37 -28.91 1.66
CA THR A 423 -6.26 -29.94 2.24
C THR A 423 -6.95 -29.54 3.55
N THR A 424 -6.39 -28.62 4.34
CA THR A 424 -6.99 -28.20 5.64
C THR A 424 -7.90 -26.97 5.59
N GLY A 425 -7.75 -26.11 4.58
CA GLY A 425 -8.48 -24.85 4.50
C GLY A 425 -10.00 -24.96 4.30
N LYS A 426 -10.75 -23.87 4.55
CA LYS A 426 -12.19 -23.80 4.25
C LYS A 426 -12.41 -23.86 2.74
N ALA A 427 -13.26 -24.77 2.28
CA ALA A 427 -13.59 -24.91 0.87
C ALA A 427 -14.51 -23.77 0.40
N ILE A 428 -14.17 -23.16 -0.74
CA ILE A 428 -14.91 -22.09 -1.39
C ILE A 428 -15.16 -22.52 -2.84
N THR A 429 -16.43 -22.58 -3.23
CA THR A 429 -16.86 -22.99 -4.57
C THR A 429 -17.32 -21.79 -5.38
N TYR A 430 -16.78 -21.62 -6.58
CA TYR A 430 -17.03 -20.47 -7.46
C TYR A 430 -17.17 -20.92 -8.93
N PRO A 431 -17.91 -20.17 -9.76
CA PRO A 431 -17.95 -20.41 -11.21
C PRO A 431 -16.61 -20.03 -11.84
N SER A 432 -16.15 -20.87 -12.78
CA SER A 432 -14.91 -20.71 -13.56
C SER A 432 -15.19 -21.19 -14.99
N GLY A 433 -15.70 -20.27 -15.82
CA GLY A 433 -16.23 -20.61 -17.14
C GLY A 433 -17.50 -21.45 -17.02
N ASN A 434 -17.58 -22.57 -17.74
CA ASN A 434 -18.75 -23.46 -17.74
C ASN A 434 -18.75 -24.53 -16.62
N ARG A 435 -17.99 -24.32 -15.53
CA ARG A 435 -17.84 -25.27 -14.41
C ARG A 435 -17.75 -24.54 -13.09
N ASN A 436 -18.15 -25.22 -12.01
CA ASN A 436 -17.77 -24.81 -10.66
C ASN A 436 -16.39 -25.39 -10.31
N VAL A 437 -15.50 -24.56 -9.78
CA VAL A 437 -14.22 -24.95 -9.19
C VAL A 437 -14.32 -24.78 -7.67
N THR A 438 -13.61 -25.62 -6.90
CA THR A 438 -13.56 -25.51 -5.45
C THR A 438 -12.11 -25.44 -4.99
N THR A 439 -11.75 -24.30 -4.39
CA THR A 439 -10.40 -23.98 -3.91
C THR A 439 -10.49 -23.63 -2.43
N ARG A 440 -9.44 -23.85 -1.65
CA ARG A 440 -9.49 -23.68 -0.19
C ARG A 440 -8.84 -22.38 0.26
N ARG A 441 -9.51 -21.61 1.13
CA ARG A 441 -8.85 -20.57 1.91
C ARG A 441 -8.04 -21.20 3.03
N ILE A 442 -6.76 -20.84 3.12
CA ILE A 442 -5.83 -21.42 4.10
C ILE A 442 -6.32 -21.33 5.55
N ASP A 443 -6.39 -22.47 6.24
CA ASP A 443 -6.56 -22.54 7.70
C ASP A 443 -5.25 -23.06 8.30
N LEU A 444 -4.48 -22.12 8.86
CA LEU A 444 -3.18 -22.37 9.47
C LEU A 444 -3.30 -23.07 10.81
N ALA A 445 -4.37 -22.81 11.58
CA ALA A 445 -4.63 -23.50 12.85
C ALA A 445 -4.92 -24.99 12.64
N ALA A 446 -5.63 -25.35 11.56
CA ALA A 446 -5.83 -26.73 11.14
C ALA A 446 -4.61 -27.33 10.42
N ALA A 447 -3.75 -26.50 9.83
CA ALA A 447 -2.55 -26.95 9.10
C ALA A 447 -1.43 -27.42 10.04
N VAL A 448 -1.20 -26.72 11.15
CA VAL A 448 -0.18 -27.04 12.18
C VAL A 448 -0.65 -28.15 13.15
N PRO A 449 0.27 -28.81 13.89
CA PRO A 449 -0.10 -29.66 15.02
C PRO A 449 -0.37 -28.78 16.26
N PRO A 450 -0.94 -29.35 17.34
CA PRO A 450 -1.00 -28.69 18.64
C PRO A 450 0.38 -28.14 19.06
N GLY A 451 0.39 -27.04 19.82
CA GLY A 451 1.62 -26.43 20.30
C GLY A 451 2.51 -27.41 21.07
N PRO A 452 3.85 -27.26 21.00
CA PRO A 452 4.75 -28.17 21.70
C PRO A 452 4.49 -28.05 23.20
N THR A 453 4.04 -29.15 23.81
CA THR A 453 3.78 -29.17 25.24
C THR A 453 5.08 -28.90 25.99
N THR A 454 5.08 -27.87 26.83
CA THR A 454 6.10 -27.66 27.84
C THR A 454 5.96 -28.75 28.90
N SER A 455 6.41 -29.96 28.56
CA SER A 455 6.65 -31.02 29.53
C SER A 455 7.50 -30.41 30.65
N PRO A 456 7.01 -30.40 31.90
CA PRO A 456 7.70 -29.71 32.98
C PRO A 456 9.09 -30.29 33.09
N THR A 457 10.12 -29.44 33.02
CA THR A 457 11.51 -29.86 33.20
C THR A 457 11.58 -30.66 34.49
N PRO A 458 11.98 -31.95 34.47
CA PRO A 458 11.94 -32.78 35.65
C PRO A 458 12.78 -32.09 36.73
N THR A 459 12.14 -31.82 37.88
CA THR A 459 12.82 -31.19 39.01
C THR A 459 14.08 -31.99 39.30
N PRO A 460 15.28 -31.37 39.33
CA PRO A 460 16.52 -32.12 39.45
C PRO A 460 16.50 -32.91 40.76
N THR A 461 16.40 -34.24 40.65
CA THR A 461 16.37 -35.14 41.79
C THR A 461 17.63 -34.91 42.62
N VAL A 462 17.45 -34.39 43.83
CA VAL A 462 18.56 -34.09 44.74
C VAL A 462 19.27 -35.40 45.06
N THR A 463 20.42 -35.62 44.44
CA THR A 463 21.26 -36.79 44.73
C THR A 463 21.75 -36.65 46.17
N PRO A 464 21.53 -37.64 47.05
CA PRO A 464 21.94 -37.54 48.44
C PRO A 464 23.45 -37.37 48.55
N THR A 465 23.88 -36.39 49.33
CA THR A 465 25.31 -36.04 49.49
C THR A 465 26.06 -37.19 50.15
N GLY A 466 27.07 -37.74 49.44
CA GLY A 466 27.92 -38.80 49.97
C GLY A 466 28.81 -38.30 51.11
N THR A 467 28.89 -39.08 52.19
CA THR A 467 29.78 -38.83 53.34
C THR A 467 31.26 -38.90 52.91
N PRO A 468 32.13 -37.97 53.31
CA PRO A 468 33.54 -38.01 52.95
C PRO A 468 34.30 -39.14 53.67
N THR A 469 35.28 -39.73 53.01
CA THR A 469 36.23 -40.71 53.58
C THR A 469 37.63 -40.45 53.00
N ALA A 470 38.68 -40.80 53.75
CA ALA A 470 40.00 -40.16 53.69
C ALA A 470 40.93 -40.55 52.52
N THR A 471 41.93 -39.69 52.27
CA THR A 471 42.98 -39.79 51.25
C THR A 471 44.28 -40.40 51.78
N PRO A 472 45.06 -41.14 50.95
CA PRO A 472 46.51 -41.24 51.12
C PRO A 472 47.35 -40.96 49.84
N THR A 473 48.07 -39.82 49.86
CA THR A 473 49.47 -39.57 49.44
C THR A 473 50.19 -40.29 48.25
N GLY A 474 50.60 -39.51 47.22
CA GLY A 474 51.93 -39.53 46.52
C GLY A 474 52.36 -40.74 45.64
N ARG A 475 53.32 -40.68 44.68
CA ARG A 475 54.19 -39.61 44.08
C ARG A 475 54.64 -40.08 42.62
N PRO A 476 55.68 -39.57 41.89
CA PRO A 476 55.53 -38.69 40.71
C PRO A 476 56.12 -39.11 39.32
N THR A 477 55.79 -38.29 38.28
CA THR A 477 56.57 -37.91 37.05
C THR A 477 56.93 -38.91 35.93
N ARG A 478 56.54 -38.61 34.67
CA ARG A 478 57.43 -38.08 33.58
C ARG A 478 56.70 -37.78 32.24
N THR A 479 57.39 -37.10 31.31
CA THR A 479 56.99 -36.80 29.90
C THR A 479 58.26 -36.87 29.02
N PRO A 480 58.22 -37.37 27.75
CA PRO A 480 58.31 -36.46 26.58
C PRO A 480 57.64 -36.93 25.25
N THR A 481 57.71 -36.04 24.26
CA THR A 481 57.42 -36.00 22.79
C THR A 481 57.72 -37.25 21.92
N THR A 482 57.31 -37.41 20.63
CA THR A 482 57.53 -36.55 19.41
C THR A 482 56.51 -36.72 18.23
N ARG A 483 56.58 -35.82 17.23
CA ARG A 483 55.87 -35.75 15.92
C ARG A 483 56.90 -35.84 14.75
N PRO A 484 56.58 -36.42 13.57
CA PRO A 484 56.60 -35.70 12.25
C PRO A 484 55.49 -36.20 11.26
N THR A 485 55.27 -35.68 10.03
CA THR A 485 56.14 -34.88 9.10
C THR A 485 55.34 -33.90 8.20
N THR A 486 55.99 -32.82 7.70
CA THR A 486 55.53 -31.76 6.75
C THR A 486 56.77 -31.01 6.22
N PRO A 487 56.94 -30.68 4.91
CA PRO A 487 56.34 -29.49 4.22
C PRO A 487 56.04 -29.83 2.72
N PRO A 488 56.09 -28.96 1.66
CA PRO A 488 56.10 -27.48 1.47
C PRO A 488 54.84 -27.00 0.70
N SER A 489 54.70 -25.94 -0.15
CA SER A 489 55.50 -24.84 -0.76
C SER A 489 54.51 -23.75 -1.30
N SER A 490 54.79 -22.56 -1.89
CA SER A 490 55.95 -21.76 -2.37
C SER A 490 55.67 -20.23 -2.18
N SER A 491 56.26 -19.32 -2.99
CA SER A 491 56.02 -17.84 -3.03
C SER A 491 56.39 -17.27 -4.45
N PRO A 492 56.28 -15.97 -4.85
CA PRO A 492 56.73 -14.75 -4.13
C PRO A 492 55.89 -13.43 -4.32
N LYS A 493 56.51 -12.27 -4.00
CA LYS A 493 55.97 -10.89 -3.78
C LYS A 493 56.66 -9.83 -4.69
N PRO A 494 56.04 -8.67 -5.02
CA PRO A 494 56.49 -7.33 -4.52
C PRO A 494 55.30 -6.41 -4.04
N THR A 495 55.37 -5.57 -2.98
CA THR A 495 56.10 -4.28 -2.78
C THR A 495 55.46 -3.11 -3.56
N SER A 496 55.11 -1.91 -3.04
CA SER A 496 55.41 -1.13 -1.79
C SER A 496 54.24 -0.19 -1.32
N ALA A 497 54.52 0.76 -0.40
CA ALA A 497 53.70 1.91 0.11
C ALA A 497 54.53 3.23 -0.06
N PRO A 498 54.16 4.48 0.40
CA PRO A 498 53.03 4.93 1.25
C PRO A 498 52.36 6.30 0.85
N GLU A 499 51.61 6.91 1.80
CA GLU A 499 51.38 8.37 2.03
C GLU A 499 50.12 9.10 1.45
N GLN A 500 49.78 10.23 2.09
CA GLN A 500 48.65 11.17 1.87
C GLN A 500 49.12 12.41 1.05
N PRO A 501 48.28 13.39 0.59
CA PRO A 501 46.97 13.84 1.11
C PRO A 501 45.88 14.20 0.05
N GLN A 502 44.79 14.86 0.48
CA GLN A 502 43.83 15.52 -0.43
C GLN A 502 44.41 16.81 -1.06
N PRO A 503 43.90 17.20 -2.24
CA PRO A 503 43.38 18.57 -2.39
C PRO A 503 41.99 18.64 -3.05
N THR A 504 41.38 19.83 -3.00
CA THR A 504 40.00 20.15 -3.43
C THR A 504 39.89 20.66 -4.86
N TYR A 505 38.76 20.41 -5.54
CA TYR A 505 38.25 21.35 -6.54
C TYR A 505 36.72 21.33 -6.67
N HIS A 506 36.11 22.52 -6.63
CA HIS A 506 34.73 22.81 -7.04
C HIS A 506 34.79 23.62 -8.34
N PRO A 507 33.86 23.38 -9.28
CA PRO A 507 33.29 24.45 -10.08
C PRO A 507 31.80 24.60 -9.81
N GLU A 508 31.35 25.85 -9.70
CA GLU A 508 29.95 26.23 -9.52
C GLU A 508 29.23 26.38 -10.88
N ASN A 509 27.90 26.27 -10.89
CA ASN A 509 27.07 26.96 -11.88
C ASN A 509 25.69 27.28 -11.24
N PRO A 510 25.22 28.55 -11.20
CA PRO A 510 24.08 28.93 -10.37
C PRO A 510 22.75 29.12 -11.14
N ASP A 511 21.71 28.37 -10.77
CA ASP A 511 20.27 28.75 -10.78
C ASP A 511 19.40 27.50 -10.46
N ALA A 512 18.22 27.56 -9.80
CA ALA A 512 17.65 28.61 -8.95
C ALA A 512 16.58 28.04 -7.97
N ASN A 513 16.94 27.86 -6.70
CA ASN A 513 16.03 27.91 -5.52
C ASN A 513 14.67 27.16 -5.58
N TYR A 514 14.71 25.83 -5.61
CA TYR A 514 13.71 25.00 -4.91
C TYR A 514 14.37 24.15 -3.81
N ASN A 515 14.76 24.79 -2.71
CA ASN A 515 14.94 24.06 -1.46
C ASN A 515 13.54 23.61 -1.00
N PRO A 516 13.26 22.31 -0.83
CA PRO A 516 12.09 21.89 -0.07
C PRO A 516 12.23 22.44 1.34
N VAL A 517 11.30 23.33 1.73
CA VAL A 517 11.34 24.03 3.02
C VAL A 517 11.33 22.98 4.14
N PRO A 518 12.39 22.85 4.97
CA PRO A 518 12.47 21.78 5.94
C PRO A 518 11.30 21.83 6.91
N VAL A 519 10.48 20.78 6.91
CA VAL A 519 9.35 20.63 7.83
C VAL A 519 9.91 20.20 9.19
N PRO A 520 9.76 21.02 10.26
CA PRO A 520 10.31 20.66 11.57
C PRO A 520 9.56 19.49 12.19
N ASP A 521 10.29 18.50 12.70
CA ASP A 521 9.75 17.27 13.33
C ASP A 521 8.74 17.56 14.44
N THR A 522 8.86 18.73 15.09
CA THR A 522 7.86 19.26 16.02
C THR A 522 7.55 20.74 15.76
N CYS A 523 6.41 21.01 15.12
CA CYS A 523 5.87 22.37 15.01
C CYS A 523 5.48 22.94 16.38
N LYS A 524 6.10 24.08 16.75
CA LYS A 524 5.90 24.77 18.03
C LYS A 524 5.25 26.13 17.82
N ARG A 525 4.47 26.58 18.81
CA ARG A 525 3.86 27.92 18.80
C ARG A 525 4.92 29.01 18.97
N GLY A 526 4.68 30.17 18.35
CA GLY A 526 5.58 31.32 18.39
C GLY A 526 5.57 32.09 19.72
N LYS A 527 6.29 33.22 19.72
CA LYS A 527 6.36 34.20 20.83
C LYS A 527 5.93 35.62 20.37
N GLY A 528 5.06 35.69 19.37
CA GLY A 528 4.53 36.94 18.82
C GLY A 528 3.75 37.74 19.86
N LYS A 529 3.99 39.06 19.93
CA LYS A 529 3.45 39.94 20.99
C LYS A 529 2.28 40.83 20.56
N LYS A 530 1.89 40.80 19.28
CA LYS A 530 0.80 41.61 18.70
C LYS A 530 0.03 40.78 17.67
N PRO A 531 -1.30 40.94 17.56
CA PRO A 531 -2.06 40.28 16.51
C PRO A 531 -1.69 40.85 15.14
N LEU A 532 -1.70 39.98 14.12
CA LEU A 532 -1.65 40.38 12.72
C LEU A 532 -3.05 40.26 12.12
N SER A 533 -3.47 41.29 11.38
CA SER A 533 -4.73 41.25 10.62
C SER A 533 -4.67 40.23 9.49
N ALA A 534 -5.82 39.78 8.99
CA ALA A 534 -5.85 38.90 7.83
C ALA A 534 -5.10 39.46 6.61
N LYS A 535 -5.04 40.78 6.42
CA LYS A 535 -4.21 41.40 5.37
C LYS A 535 -2.71 41.30 5.68
N ALA A 536 -2.30 41.47 6.94
CA ALA A 536 -0.91 41.32 7.34
C ALA A 536 -0.44 39.86 7.25
N TRP A 537 -1.26 38.90 7.70
CA TRP A 537 -1.02 37.48 7.47
C TRP A 537 -0.96 37.13 5.97
N ALA A 538 -1.74 37.78 5.11
CA ALA A 538 -1.60 37.61 3.66
C ALA A 538 -0.25 38.14 3.13
N THR A 539 0.29 39.21 3.69
CA THR A 539 1.64 39.70 3.35
C THR A 539 2.73 38.75 3.86
N GLU A 540 2.58 38.19 5.05
CA GLU A 540 3.47 37.15 5.57
C GLU A 540 3.48 35.90 4.68
N MET A 541 2.31 35.45 4.22
CA MET A 541 2.16 34.29 3.33
C MET A 541 2.55 34.56 1.85
N LEU A 542 3.16 35.71 1.53
CA LEU A 542 3.72 36.01 0.21
C LEU A 542 5.24 35.83 0.21
N ARG A 543 5.73 34.91 -0.63
CA ARG A 543 7.17 34.64 -0.85
C ARG A 543 7.93 35.95 -1.08
N SER A 544 9.03 36.14 -0.34
CA SER A 544 9.87 37.35 -0.29
C SER A 544 9.18 38.68 0.08
N LYS A 545 8.01 38.63 0.73
CA LYS A 545 7.32 39.81 1.30
C LYS A 545 6.98 39.68 2.79
N GLY A 546 6.96 38.47 3.35
CA GLY A 546 6.86 38.24 4.79
C GLY A 546 8.15 38.51 5.57
N SER A 547 8.01 38.60 6.90
CA SER A 547 9.10 38.65 7.88
C SER A 547 9.36 37.29 8.56
N LEU A 548 8.39 36.38 8.50
CA LEU A 548 8.47 35.01 8.99
C LEU A 548 8.97 34.06 7.89
N SER A 549 9.70 33.00 8.26
CA SER A 549 10.15 31.98 7.32
C SER A 549 9.02 31.04 6.89
N ASP A 550 9.08 30.54 5.64
CA ASP A 550 8.09 29.60 5.10
C ASP A 550 7.88 28.37 6.00
N ALA A 551 8.94 27.87 6.66
CA ALA A 551 8.84 26.77 7.63
C ALA A 551 8.01 27.15 8.87
N THR A 552 8.17 28.37 9.37
CA THR A 552 7.38 28.91 10.48
C THR A 552 5.91 29.06 10.08
N LEU A 553 5.66 29.60 8.89
CA LEU A 553 4.32 29.80 8.34
C LEU A 553 3.59 28.47 8.09
N PHE A 554 4.29 27.48 7.53
CA PHE A 554 3.77 26.12 7.38
C PHE A 554 3.44 25.48 8.73
N CYS A 555 4.33 25.59 9.73
CA CYS A 555 4.04 25.10 11.07
C CYS A 555 2.85 25.80 11.74
N TYR A 556 2.65 27.10 11.52
CA TYR A 556 1.47 27.81 12.06
C TYR A 556 0.18 27.37 11.39
N ILE A 557 0.18 27.06 10.09
CA ILE A 557 -0.94 26.44 9.39
C ILE A 557 -1.25 25.05 9.99
N GLN A 558 -0.24 24.21 10.19
CA GLN A 558 -0.40 22.89 10.80
C GLN A 558 -0.94 22.96 12.24
N ILE A 559 -0.49 23.94 13.04
CA ILE A 559 -1.03 24.18 14.40
C ILE A 559 -2.49 24.66 14.34
N ALA A 560 -2.83 25.55 13.40
CA ALA A 560 -4.22 26.00 13.19
C ALA A 560 -5.15 24.85 12.81
N GLN A 561 -4.74 24.00 11.86
CA GLN A 561 -5.49 22.83 11.41
C GLN A 561 -5.67 21.78 12.52
N LYS A 562 -4.65 21.54 13.36
CA LYS A 562 -4.74 20.59 14.48
C LYS A 562 -5.51 21.15 15.70
N ALA A 563 -5.62 22.47 15.84
CA ALA A 563 -6.31 23.10 16.97
C ALA A 563 -7.84 23.17 16.82
N SER A 564 -8.38 22.99 15.61
CA SER A 564 -9.82 22.94 15.35
C SER A 564 -10.20 21.86 14.35
N LYS A 565 -11.03 20.91 14.79
CA LYS A 565 -11.39 19.71 14.01
C LYS A 565 -12.19 20.00 12.73
N VAL A 566 -12.88 21.15 12.65
CA VAL A 566 -13.67 21.54 11.47
C VAL A 566 -12.92 22.52 10.55
N PHE A 567 -11.88 23.17 11.04
CA PHE A 567 -11.22 24.26 10.34
C PHE A 567 -10.49 23.88 9.01
N PRO A 568 -9.86 22.69 8.89
CA PRO A 568 -9.21 22.26 7.64
C PRO A 568 -10.18 22.26 6.44
N GLU A 569 -11.37 21.69 6.64
CA GLU A 569 -12.43 21.54 5.64
C GLU A 569 -13.05 22.91 5.27
N LEU A 570 -13.32 23.73 6.27
CA LEU A 570 -14.01 25.01 6.09
C LEU A 570 -13.21 26.04 5.28
N THR A 571 -11.87 25.94 5.27
CA THR A 571 -10.99 26.95 4.70
C THR A 571 -10.04 26.46 3.60
N ASN A 572 -9.77 25.16 3.48
CA ASN A 572 -8.79 24.62 2.52
C ASN A 572 -7.39 25.26 2.67
N ALA A 573 -7.01 25.72 3.88
CA ALA A 573 -5.82 26.54 4.10
C ALA A 573 -4.48 25.76 4.19
N GLY A 574 -4.43 24.50 3.76
CA GLY A 574 -3.36 23.54 4.06
C GLY A 574 -1.97 23.77 3.46
N SER A 575 -1.70 24.93 2.84
CA SER A 575 -0.36 25.35 2.42
C SER A 575 -0.27 26.87 2.41
N VAL A 576 0.95 27.44 2.49
CA VAL A 576 1.19 28.90 2.50
C VAL A 576 0.46 29.60 1.35
N ALA A 577 0.55 29.05 0.13
CA ALA A 577 -0.11 29.58 -1.05
C ALA A 577 -1.65 29.43 -1.05
N LYS A 578 -2.21 28.43 -0.37
CA LYS A 578 -3.66 28.30 -0.16
C LYS A 578 -4.16 29.23 0.94
N ALA A 579 -3.47 29.27 2.09
CA ALA A 579 -3.75 30.19 3.19
C ALA A 579 -3.75 31.65 2.73
N TYR A 580 -2.79 32.06 1.90
CA TYR A 580 -2.77 33.38 1.26
C TYR A 580 -4.10 33.73 0.54
N LYS A 581 -4.64 32.80 -0.27
CA LYS A 581 -5.91 33.00 -1.01
C LYS A 581 -7.12 33.17 -0.08
N VAL A 582 -7.13 32.51 1.08
CA VAL A 582 -8.17 32.62 2.11
C VAL A 582 -8.05 33.94 2.90
N LEU A 583 -6.82 34.37 3.19
CA LEU A 583 -6.52 35.61 3.90
C LEU A 583 -6.76 36.88 3.05
N ASN A 584 -6.60 36.74 1.72
CA ASN A 584 -6.83 37.79 0.72
C ASN A 584 -7.90 37.37 -0.32
N PRO A 585 -9.17 37.15 0.09
CA PRO A 585 -10.20 36.65 -0.79
C PRO A 585 -10.67 37.75 -1.74
N LYS A 586 -10.77 37.42 -3.04
CA LYS A 586 -11.39 38.31 -4.05
C LYS A 586 -12.90 38.49 -3.83
N SER A 587 -13.55 37.56 -3.14
CA SER A 587 -14.99 37.57 -2.89
C SER A 587 -15.37 38.32 -1.61
N LYS A 588 -16.44 39.14 -1.70
CA LYS A 588 -17.07 39.81 -0.55
C LYS A 588 -18.22 38.99 0.07
N ALA A 589 -18.35 37.71 -0.31
CA ALA A 589 -19.38 36.81 0.21
C ALA A 589 -19.23 36.58 1.73
N ALA A 590 -20.34 36.35 2.41
CA ALA A 590 -20.36 36.23 3.88
C ALA A 590 -19.51 35.07 4.41
N LYS A 591 -19.47 33.93 3.71
CA LYS A 591 -18.60 32.77 4.02
C LYS A 591 -17.11 33.14 3.88
N ALA A 592 -16.70 33.67 2.72
CA ALA A 592 -15.32 34.10 2.47
C ALA A 592 -14.81 35.12 3.50
N LEU A 593 -15.68 36.03 3.99
CA LEU A 593 -15.30 37.00 5.02
C LEU A 593 -15.11 36.38 6.41
N ILE A 594 -15.88 35.36 6.80
CA ILE A 594 -15.64 34.66 8.07
C ILE A 594 -14.44 33.71 7.96
N ASP A 595 -14.26 33.01 6.85
CA ASP A 595 -13.16 32.06 6.64
C ASP A 595 -11.79 32.76 6.72
N ARG A 596 -11.71 33.95 6.11
CA ARG A 596 -10.58 34.88 6.21
C ARG A 596 -10.20 35.24 7.64
N GLU A 597 -11.17 35.71 8.42
CA GLU A 597 -10.92 36.20 9.78
C GLU A 597 -10.78 35.05 10.80
N LEU A 598 -11.37 33.89 10.53
CA LEU A 598 -11.19 32.67 11.31
C LEU A 598 -9.77 32.09 11.12
N LEU A 599 -9.27 32.04 9.88
CA LEU A 599 -7.88 31.66 9.60
C LEU A 599 -6.88 32.61 10.27
N ALA A 600 -7.06 33.92 10.13
CA ALA A 600 -6.21 34.90 10.80
C ALA A 600 -6.24 34.76 12.33
N SER A 601 -7.40 34.42 12.92
CA SER A 601 -7.52 34.18 14.37
C SER A 601 -6.73 32.95 14.82
N TRP A 602 -6.82 31.84 14.07
CA TRP A 602 -6.06 30.62 14.36
C TRP A 602 -4.54 30.78 14.10
N LEU A 603 -4.13 31.58 13.12
CA LEU A 603 -2.73 31.95 12.92
C LEU A 603 -2.22 32.87 14.04
N ASN A 604 -3.02 33.81 14.55
CA ASN A 604 -2.68 34.61 15.73
C ASN A 604 -2.52 33.74 17.00
N TYR A 605 -3.31 32.68 17.15
CA TYR A 605 -3.08 31.65 18.17
C TYR A 605 -1.75 30.93 17.96
N ALA A 606 -1.48 30.42 16.76
CA ALA A 606 -0.24 29.69 16.45
C ALA A 606 1.03 30.55 16.64
N HIS A 607 0.96 31.84 16.28
CA HIS A 607 2.03 32.82 16.45
C HIS A 607 2.37 33.15 17.92
N GLY A 608 1.50 32.80 18.87
CA GLY A 608 1.74 32.95 20.31
C GLY A 608 1.04 34.14 20.98
N VAL A 609 0.31 34.96 20.22
CA VAL A 609 -0.29 36.23 20.70
C VAL A 609 -1.30 36.02 21.83
N TYR A 610 -2.11 34.95 21.72
CA TYR A 610 -3.15 34.61 22.68
C TYR A 610 -3.09 33.13 23.01
N ASN A 611 -3.41 32.75 24.24
CA ASN A 611 -3.77 31.37 24.59
C ASN A 611 -5.29 31.17 24.43
N THR A 612 -5.75 29.93 24.28
CA THR A 612 -7.18 29.58 24.12
C THR A 612 -8.06 30.06 25.28
N SER A 613 -7.50 30.15 26.49
CA SER A 613 -8.13 30.71 27.70
C SER A 613 -7.96 32.23 27.85
N GLY A 614 -7.15 32.89 27.02
CA GLY A 614 -6.94 34.33 27.06
C GLY A 614 -8.20 35.10 26.66
N LYS A 615 -8.51 36.18 27.37
CA LYS A 615 -9.66 37.06 27.09
C LYS A 615 -9.36 37.94 25.88
N VAL A 616 -10.26 37.94 24.90
CA VAL A 616 -10.14 38.71 23.65
C VAL A 616 -11.10 39.90 23.60
N TYR A 617 -12.26 39.80 24.27
CA TYR A 617 -13.17 40.93 24.46
C TYR A 617 -13.99 40.78 25.73
N LYS A 618 -13.93 41.79 26.62
CA LYS A 618 -14.55 41.76 27.96
C LYS A 618 -14.18 40.48 28.73
N GLN A 619 -15.11 39.54 28.88
CA GLN A 619 -14.89 38.24 29.54
C GLN A 619 -14.77 37.07 28.54
N THR A 620 -15.04 37.27 27.26
CA THR A 620 -15.01 36.22 26.23
C THR A 620 -13.58 35.78 25.96
N THR A 621 -13.32 34.48 26.06
CA THR A 621 -12.01 33.88 25.74
C THR A 621 -11.86 33.60 24.26
N LEU A 622 -10.61 33.47 23.79
CA LEU A 622 -10.30 33.11 22.41
C LEU A 622 -11.03 31.84 21.96
N LYS A 623 -11.05 30.79 22.79
CA LYS A 623 -11.78 29.53 22.48
C LYS A 623 -13.28 29.76 22.31
N GLN A 624 -13.89 30.60 23.17
CA GLN A 624 -15.31 30.93 23.05
C GLN A 624 -15.62 31.72 21.77
N ALA A 625 -14.76 32.67 21.40
CA ALA A 625 -14.88 33.43 20.16
C ALA A 625 -14.77 32.54 18.91
N LEU A 626 -13.75 31.68 18.87
CA LEU A 626 -13.50 30.75 17.77
C LEU A 626 -14.63 29.72 17.63
N SER A 627 -15.00 29.02 18.69
CA SER A 627 -16.07 28.01 18.61
C SER A 627 -17.47 28.60 18.45
N ALA A 628 -17.68 29.90 18.67
CA ALA A 628 -18.89 30.60 18.22
C ALA A 628 -18.86 30.87 16.70
N ALA A 629 -17.74 31.40 16.19
CA ALA A 629 -17.52 31.62 14.77
C ALA A 629 -17.61 30.34 13.93
N GLU A 630 -17.01 29.24 14.41
CA GLU A 630 -17.02 27.93 13.76
C GLU A 630 -18.44 27.36 13.68
N ARG A 631 -19.22 27.40 14.77
CA ARG A 631 -20.62 26.96 14.76
C ARG A 631 -21.51 27.82 13.84
N HIS A 632 -21.25 29.12 13.75
CA HIS A 632 -21.91 29.95 12.75
C HIS A 632 -21.48 29.59 11.31
N ARG A 633 -20.22 29.20 11.08
CA ARG A 633 -19.72 28.82 9.75
C ARG A 633 -20.14 27.40 9.30
N THR A 634 -20.45 26.50 10.23
CA THR A 634 -20.95 25.14 9.96
C THR A 634 -22.48 25.01 10.00
N GLY A 635 -23.17 25.81 10.82
CA GLY A 635 -24.62 25.69 11.02
C GLY A 635 -25.42 26.02 9.75
N LYS A 636 -26.08 25.00 9.16
CA LYS A 636 -26.84 25.07 7.90
C LYS A 636 -27.86 26.23 7.85
N SER A 637 -28.43 26.64 9.00
CA SER A 637 -29.41 27.73 9.13
C SER A 637 -28.82 29.13 9.43
N THR A 638 -27.49 29.29 9.44
CA THR A 638 -26.85 30.57 9.81
C THR A 638 -26.93 31.60 8.68
N SER A 639 -27.62 32.73 8.92
CA SER A 639 -27.76 33.79 7.92
C SER A 639 -26.44 34.46 7.55
N ALA A 640 -26.36 34.98 6.32
CA ALA A 640 -25.25 35.83 5.86
C ALA A 640 -24.99 37.06 6.76
N SER A 641 -26.01 37.51 7.51
CA SER A 641 -25.87 38.58 8.52
C SER A 641 -25.12 38.10 9.76
N GLN A 642 -25.46 36.92 10.29
CA GLN A 642 -24.74 36.30 11.42
C GLN A 642 -23.28 35.95 11.07
N LEU A 643 -23.03 35.46 9.85
CA LEU A 643 -21.68 35.23 9.33
C LEU A 643 -20.87 36.54 9.27
N LYS A 644 -21.41 37.60 8.66
CA LYS A 644 -20.75 38.93 8.58
C LYS A 644 -20.53 39.56 9.96
N LYS A 645 -21.47 39.40 10.90
CA LYS A 645 -21.32 39.84 12.30
C LYS A 645 -20.19 39.08 13.01
N SER A 646 -20.10 37.76 12.82
CA SER A 646 -19.04 36.92 13.38
C SER A 646 -17.65 37.27 12.81
N ALA A 647 -17.57 37.49 11.50
CA ALA A 647 -16.34 37.94 10.83
C ALA A 647 -15.89 39.31 11.38
N SER A 648 -16.83 40.24 11.51
CA SER A 648 -16.60 41.56 12.08
C SER A 648 -16.16 41.52 13.55
N TYR A 649 -16.62 40.52 14.32
CA TYR A 649 -16.22 40.31 15.71
C TYR A 649 -14.77 39.81 15.80
N LEU A 650 -14.41 38.76 15.07
CA LEU A 650 -13.02 38.26 15.01
C LEU A 650 -12.06 39.34 14.50
N TYR A 651 -12.45 40.06 13.44
CA TYR A 651 -11.66 41.17 12.92
C TYR A 651 -11.41 42.27 13.97
N LYS A 652 -12.42 42.68 14.74
CA LYS A 652 -12.33 43.79 15.71
C LYS A 652 -11.69 43.44 17.05
N HIS A 653 -11.62 42.16 17.39
CA HIS A 653 -11.30 41.71 18.76
C HIS A 653 -10.25 40.59 18.85
N VAL A 654 -9.83 40.02 17.72
CA VAL A 654 -8.76 39.00 17.68
C VAL A 654 -7.68 39.41 16.68
N ASN A 655 -8.04 39.92 15.51
CA ASN A 655 -7.13 40.19 14.39
C ASN A 655 -6.70 41.66 14.23
N LYS A 656 -7.14 42.56 15.13
CA LYS A 656 -6.80 43.99 15.11
C LYS A 656 -6.49 44.45 16.53
#